data_AF-A0AAV0C3V6-F1
#
_entry.id   AF-A0AAV0C3V6-F1
#
_cell.length_a   1.000
_cell.length_b   1.000
_cell.length_c   1.000
_cell.angle_alpha   90.00
_cell.angle_beta   90.00
_cell.angle_gamma   90.00
#
_symmetry.space_group_name_H-M   'P 1'
#
loop_
_entity.id
_entity.type
_entity.pdbx_description
1 polymer ?
#
loop_
_entity_poly.entity_id
_entity_poly.type
_entity_poly.pdbx_seq_one_letter_code
_entity_poly.pdbx_strand_id
1 'polypeptide(L)'
;MVPGFSNLSSLECESCHLGKQPRKSFPRRVNNRATSPFDLVHTDVWGPYRVTSTLGFRYFVIFVDDFSRYTWLFLMKERFELFHIFQTFCAEIQTQFGHSIKILRSDNAKEFFGASFNQFMTSRGMLHQSSCVHTPQQNGVAERKNRHLVDTARTLLLHSHTPPQYWADAVLTACHLINRMPSSVLNNEIPYSILFPARDLFPLPPHVFGCVCFVHDTTPGLAKMAARSIKCIFLGYSRLQKGYRCYSPLLKKHFISADVTFIESSFYYPLSSVNTPSCLDFTSYLRPIHQEPPINPPSDEHPNCPPMSDRPLQVYHRRPRPPPIEPIMATPVDSPMTDPASPPSPTPALDTTQDNLPIALRKGSDDQGIALLKQHLFSKFQTKDLGKLRYFLGIEVAQSQDGIALSQRKYALDILEETGLLDCRPVDTPMDPNVKLVSEQGDLLPNKEKYRRLIGKLNYLTITRPDISFAVSVLSQFLDKPCTGHWDAAIRVLRYIKKTPGQGLLFEDRGHRDIVGYCDADWAGCPMDRRSTSGYCILIGGNLISWKSKKQDVVARSSAEAEYRAMALVTCEILWLKHLLQELKYGNTKPAQLMCDNQAAMHIASNPVYHERTKHIEVDCHFIREKITSGHIITKYVNTTGQLADILTKSLRGPRVEYICNKLGTYDLYAPA
;
A
#
# COMPACT_ATOMS: atom_id res chain seq x y z
N MET A 1 52.94 23.68 -12.45
CA MET A 1 52.80 22.24 -12.12
C MET A 1 51.89 22.13 -10.91
N VAL A 2 50.68 21.61 -11.08
CA VAL A 2 49.74 21.37 -9.98
C VAL A 2 50.06 19.97 -9.44
N PRO A 3 50.37 19.79 -8.14
CA PRO A 3 50.71 18.49 -7.60
C PRO A 3 49.53 17.52 -7.72
N GLY A 4 49.83 16.26 -8.04
CA GLY A 4 48.82 15.22 -8.24
C GLY A 4 47.95 14.99 -7.00
N PHE A 5 46.65 14.78 -7.23
CA PHE A 5 45.59 14.64 -6.21
C PHE A 5 45.74 13.44 -5.27
N SER A 6 46.73 12.57 -5.47
CA SER A 6 46.93 11.35 -4.67
C SER A 6 47.49 11.59 -3.26
N ASN A 7 47.99 12.80 -2.94
CA ASN A 7 48.63 13.11 -1.65
C ASN A 7 47.85 14.09 -0.76
N LEU A 8 46.58 14.39 -1.06
CA LEU A 8 45.79 15.37 -0.31
C LEU A 8 44.69 14.68 0.50
N SER A 9 45.10 14.00 1.57
CA SER A 9 44.17 13.31 2.49
C SER A 9 43.36 14.26 3.38
N SER A 10 43.72 15.54 3.46
CA SER A 10 42.88 16.57 4.10
C SER A 10 43.26 17.97 3.59
N LEU A 11 42.41 18.54 2.73
CA LEU A 11 42.53 19.96 2.35
C LEU A 11 41.71 20.77 3.37
N GLU A 12 42.37 21.22 4.45
CA GLU A 12 41.77 22.14 5.43
C GLU A 12 41.69 23.54 4.81
N CYS A 13 40.63 23.80 4.06
CA CYS A 13 40.36 25.12 3.49
C CYS A 13 39.08 25.67 4.11
N GLU A 14 39.24 26.74 4.90
CA GLU A 14 38.14 27.46 5.57
C GLU A 14 37.05 27.87 4.58
N SER A 15 37.41 28.44 3.43
CA SER A 15 36.43 28.83 2.40
C SER A 15 35.70 27.62 1.78
N CYS A 16 36.36 26.47 1.67
CA CYS A 16 35.71 25.23 1.21
C CYS A 16 34.80 24.63 2.30
N HIS A 17 35.17 24.73 3.58
CA HIS A 17 34.28 24.36 4.68
C HIS A 17 33.05 25.27 4.69
N LEU A 18 33.23 26.60 4.64
CA LEU A 18 32.12 27.56 4.61
C LEU A 18 31.22 27.40 3.38
N GLY A 19 31.78 27.13 2.20
CA GLY A 19 31.03 27.05 0.94
C GLY A 19 30.51 25.67 0.55
N LYS A 20 31.09 24.58 1.09
CA LYS A 20 30.84 23.20 0.61
C LYS A 20 30.71 22.15 1.72
N GLN A 21 30.67 22.52 3.01
CA GLN A 21 30.56 21.54 4.10
C GLN A 21 29.32 20.64 3.94
N PRO A 22 29.48 19.35 3.62
CA PRO A 22 28.36 18.43 3.61
C PRO A 22 27.97 18.10 5.05
N ARG A 23 26.68 17.76 5.29
CA ARG A 23 26.30 17.12 6.55
C ARG A 23 27.12 15.84 6.69
N LYS A 24 27.92 15.74 7.77
CA LYS A 24 28.61 14.49 8.09
C LYS A 24 27.57 13.38 8.21
N SER A 25 27.79 12.26 7.52
CA SER A 25 26.99 11.06 7.71
C SER A 25 27.07 10.64 9.17
N PHE A 26 25.95 10.64 9.88
CA PHE A 26 25.92 10.08 11.23
C PHE A 26 26.31 8.60 11.16
N PRO A 27 27.28 8.12 11.96
CA PRO A 27 27.64 6.72 11.96
C PRO A 27 26.39 5.87 12.23
N ARG A 28 26.22 4.77 11.49
CA ARG A 28 24.97 3.98 11.48
C ARG A 28 24.55 3.45 12.85
N ARG A 29 25.44 3.40 13.85
CA ARG A 29 25.19 3.10 15.27
C ARG A 29 26.35 3.66 16.09
N VAL A 30 26.14 4.72 16.87
CA VAL A 30 27.09 5.09 17.95
C VAL A 30 26.52 4.72 19.32
N ASN A 31 25.20 4.62 19.45
CA ASN A 31 24.58 4.24 20.71
C ASN A 31 24.30 2.74 20.72
N ASN A 32 25.11 2.01 21.47
CA ASN A 32 24.75 0.67 21.92
C ASN A 32 23.41 0.74 22.66
N ARG A 33 22.57 -0.29 22.48
CA ARG A 33 21.34 -0.43 23.25
C ARG A 33 21.68 -0.37 24.74
N ALA A 34 20.83 0.27 25.54
CA ALA A 34 20.92 0.23 27.00
C ALA A 34 21.16 -1.20 27.50
N THR A 35 21.91 -1.35 28.58
CA THR A 35 22.29 -2.63 29.17
C THR A 35 21.31 -3.12 30.22
N SER A 36 20.54 -2.21 30.83
CA SER A 36 19.51 -2.50 31.84
C SER A 36 18.23 -1.70 31.53
N PRO A 37 17.03 -2.19 31.95
CA PRO A 37 15.80 -1.42 31.90
C PRO A 37 15.96 -0.02 32.52
N PHE A 38 15.37 0.98 31.87
CA PHE A 38 15.29 2.38 32.32
C PHE A 38 16.64 3.13 32.42
N ASP A 39 17.74 2.56 31.94
CA ASP A 39 18.99 3.32 31.77
C ASP A 39 18.82 4.47 30.77
N LEU A 40 18.03 4.26 29.72
CA LEU A 40 17.71 5.24 28.71
C LEU A 40 16.24 5.10 28.28
N VAL A 41 15.47 6.17 28.46
CA VAL A 41 14.09 6.27 27.98
C VAL A 41 14.02 7.33 26.89
N HIS A 42 13.52 6.94 25.72
CA HIS A 42 13.23 7.85 24.61
C HIS A 42 11.80 8.36 24.71
N THR A 43 11.59 9.65 24.47
CA THR A 43 10.26 10.27 24.48
C THR A 43 10.05 11.17 23.28
N ASP A 44 8.80 11.26 22.83
CA ASP A 44 8.35 12.14 21.76
C ASP A 44 6.84 12.40 21.92
N VAL A 45 6.40 13.61 21.55
CA VAL A 45 5.00 14.05 21.65
C VAL A 45 4.41 14.11 20.25
N TRP A 46 3.31 13.39 20.03
CA TRP A 46 2.57 13.38 18.78
C TRP A 46 1.31 14.27 18.88
N GLY A 47 1.10 15.15 17.90
CA GLY A 47 -0.06 16.02 17.76
C GLY A 47 0.30 17.49 17.53
N PRO A 48 -0.70 18.40 17.40
CA PRO A 48 -2.12 18.14 17.55
C PRO A 48 -2.69 17.40 16.35
N TYR A 49 -3.57 16.44 16.59
CA TYR A 49 -4.37 15.85 15.52
C TYR A 49 -5.59 16.73 15.20
N ARG A 50 -5.92 16.84 13.91
CA ARG A 50 -7.03 17.69 13.42
C ARG A 50 -8.39 17.22 13.96
N VAL A 51 -8.58 15.92 14.12
CA VAL A 51 -9.83 15.34 14.63
C VAL A 51 -9.68 15.05 16.12
N THR A 52 -10.44 15.76 16.95
CA THR A 52 -10.49 15.48 18.38
C THR A 52 -11.10 14.09 18.62
N SER A 53 -10.52 13.33 19.55
CA SER A 53 -11.10 12.03 19.91
C SER A 53 -12.47 12.15 20.58
N THR A 54 -13.22 11.06 20.69
CA THR A 54 -14.52 11.00 21.40
C THR A 54 -14.47 11.53 22.83
N LEU A 55 -13.31 11.45 23.50
CA LEU A 55 -13.09 11.91 24.88
C LEU A 55 -12.34 13.25 24.98
N GLY A 56 -12.10 13.94 23.85
CA GLY A 56 -11.49 15.26 23.84
C GLY A 56 -9.97 15.30 23.66
N PHE A 57 -9.29 14.15 23.57
CA PHE A 57 -7.83 14.10 23.37
C PHE A 57 -7.42 14.59 21.98
N ARG A 58 -6.26 15.25 21.90
CA ARG A 58 -5.67 15.84 20.69
C ARG A 58 -4.20 15.48 20.48
N TYR A 59 -3.53 15.02 21.53
CA TYR A 59 -2.12 14.65 21.54
C TYR A 59 -1.94 13.30 22.24
N PHE A 60 -0.78 12.69 22.04
CA PHE A 60 -0.28 11.65 22.94
C PHE A 60 1.23 11.76 23.09
N VAL A 61 1.75 11.27 24.22
CA VAL A 61 3.19 11.14 24.46
C VAL A 61 3.53 9.67 24.61
N ILE A 62 4.69 9.29 24.07
CA ILE A 62 5.26 7.97 24.28
C ILE A 62 6.52 8.05 25.15
N PHE A 63 6.72 7.01 25.95
CA PHE A 63 7.98 6.71 26.62
C PHE A 63 8.42 5.32 26.20
N VAL A 64 9.59 5.20 25.60
CA VAL A 64 10.13 3.96 25.05
C VAL A 64 11.40 3.61 25.80
N ASP A 65 11.38 2.50 26.54
CA ASP A 65 12.58 1.96 27.16
C ASP A 65 13.53 1.44 26.07
N ASP A 66 14.79 1.88 26.09
CA ASP A 66 15.75 1.52 25.04
C ASP A 66 16.16 0.04 25.11
N PHE A 67 16.18 -0.54 26.31
CA PHE A 67 16.54 -1.93 26.57
C PHE A 67 15.48 -2.91 26.05
N SER A 68 14.26 -2.83 26.58
CA SER A 68 13.14 -3.74 26.27
C SER A 68 12.33 -3.34 25.05
N ARG A 69 12.45 -2.08 24.58
CA ARG A 69 11.56 -1.47 23.57
C ARG A 69 10.09 -1.40 23.97
N TYR A 70 9.79 -1.69 25.23
CA TYR A 70 8.46 -1.53 25.79
C TYR A 70 8.05 -0.06 25.72
N THR A 71 6.83 0.19 25.27
CA THR A 71 6.33 1.54 25.03
C THR A 71 5.15 1.84 25.95
N TRP A 72 5.25 2.90 26.75
CA TRP A 72 4.13 3.49 27.44
C TRP A 72 3.55 4.61 26.56
N LEU A 73 2.22 4.69 26.51
CA LEU A 73 1.51 5.72 25.76
C LEU A 73 0.49 6.39 26.68
N PHE A 74 0.50 7.72 26.71
CA PHE A 74 -0.43 8.53 27.47
C PHE A 74 -1.12 9.55 26.55
N LEU A 75 -2.45 9.61 26.61
CA LEU A 75 -3.25 10.55 25.82
C LEU A 75 -3.32 11.90 26.56
N MET A 76 -3.35 13.00 25.79
CA MET A 76 -3.40 14.37 26.33
C MET A 76 -4.42 15.22 25.55
N LYS A 77 -5.13 16.11 26.24
CA LYS A 77 -5.97 17.12 25.60
C LYS A 77 -5.13 18.33 25.23
N GLU A 78 -4.20 18.70 26.10
CA GLU A 78 -3.31 19.85 25.96
C GLU A 78 -1.85 19.50 26.28
N ARG A 79 -0.89 20.22 25.66
CA ARG A 79 0.54 19.89 25.79
C ARG A 79 1.13 20.14 27.19
N PHE A 80 0.50 21.01 28.01
CA PHE A 80 0.97 21.28 29.37
C PHE A 80 0.79 20.09 30.33
N GLU A 81 -0.10 19.13 29.99
CA GLU A 81 -0.31 17.91 30.77
C GLU A 81 0.94 17.01 30.83
N LEU A 82 1.88 17.19 29.89
CA LEU A 82 3.09 16.40 29.74
C LEU A 82 3.90 16.29 31.05
N PHE A 83 4.09 17.40 31.76
CA PHE A 83 4.90 17.40 32.97
C PHE A 83 4.28 16.53 34.07
N HIS A 84 2.98 16.65 34.29
CA HIS A 84 2.27 15.84 35.28
C HIS A 84 2.27 14.34 34.91
N ILE A 85 2.07 14.04 33.63
CA ILE A 85 2.16 12.67 33.11
C ILE A 85 3.55 12.10 33.34
N PHE A 86 4.59 12.89 33.09
CA PHE A 86 5.97 12.47 33.30
C PHE A 86 6.28 12.19 34.78
N GLN A 87 5.81 13.04 35.70
CA GLN A 87 5.95 12.80 37.14
C GLN A 87 5.28 11.48 37.56
N THR A 88 4.07 11.24 37.05
CA THR A 88 3.31 10.01 37.33
C THR A 88 4.01 8.79 36.75
N PHE A 89 4.54 8.90 35.53
CA PHE A 89 5.33 7.85 34.90
C PHE A 89 6.58 7.51 35.71
N CYS A 90 7.38 8.50 36.15
CA CYS A 90 8.54 8.26 37.00
C CYS A 90 8.17 7.56 38.32
N ALA A 91 7.07 7.98 38.96
CA ALA A 91 6.58 7.35 40.18
C ALA A 91 6.14 5.90 39.95
N GLU A 92 5.51 5.62 38.82
CA GLU A 92 5.14 4.26 38.41
C GLU A 92 6.38 3.40 38.19
N ILE A 93 7.39 3.89 37.46
CA ILE A 93 8.61 3.12 37.21
C ILE A 93 9.33 2.77 38.51
N GLN A 94 9.45 3.75 39.41
CA GLN A 94 10.04 3.54 40.73
C GLN A 94 9.29 2.49 41.55
N THR A 95 7.95 2.52 41.53
CA THR A 95 7.12 1.65 42.36
C THR A 95 7.04 0.23 41.79
N GLN A 96 6.87 0.09 40.47
CA GLN A 96 6.61 -1.20 39.83
C GLN A 96 7.89 -1.98 39.53
N PHE A 97 9.00 -1.30 39.25
CA PHE A 97 10.26 -1.94 38.85
C PHE A 97 11.40 -1.69 39.83
N GLY A 98 11.26 -0.78 40.80
CA GLY A 98 12.35 -0.40 41.70
C GLY A 98 13.48 0.36 41.00
N HIS A 99 13.26 0.82 39.77
CA HIS A 99 14.23 1.53 38.96
C HIS A 99 13.95 3.03 38.96
N SER A 100 15.01 3.84 38.95
CA SER A 100 14.94 5.25 38.58
C SER A 100 15.43 5.42 37.15
N ILE A 101 14.75 6.27 36.37
CA ILE A 101 15.15 6.57 34.99
C ILE A 101 16.47 7.35 35.05
N LYS A 102 17.54 6.82 34.42
CA LYS A 102 18.85 7.49 34.46
C LYS A 102 18.96 8.60 33.42
N ILE A 103 18.54 8.30 32.18
CA ILE A 103 18.63 9.22 31.05
C ILE A 103 17.28 9.34 30.36
N LEU A 104 16.77 10.57 30.23
CA LEU A 104 15.64 10.87 29.36
C LEU A 104 16.18 11.48 28.07
N ARG A 105 15.84 10.89 26.91
CA ARG A 105 16.16 11.46 25.60
C ARG A 105 14.90 11.96 24.90
N SER A 106 14.86 13.26 24.63
CA SER A 106 13.76 13.90 23.89
C SER A 106 14.26 14.61 22.62
N ASP A 107 13.32 15.07 21.81
CA ASP A 107 13.58 16.08 20.80
C ASP A 107 13.71 17.49 21.44
N ASN A 108 13.92 18.52 20.62
CA ASN A 108 14.00 19.92 21.08
C ASN A 108 12.62 20.57 21.31
N ALA A 109 11.59 19.78 21.61
CA ALA A 109 10.28 20.33 21.93
C ALA A 109 10.33 21.16 23.22
N LYS A 110 9.85 22.41 23.15
CA LYS A 110 9.97 23.42 24.22
C LYS A 110 9.38 22.93 25.56
N GLU A 111 8.43 22.01 25.51
CA GLU A 111 7.73 21.45 26.67
C GLU A 111 8.67 20.71 27.63
N PHE A 112 9.73 20.07 27.13
CA PHE A 112 10.69 19.34 27.96
C PHE A 112 11.71 20.26 28.65
N PHE A 113 11.84 21.52 28.24
CA PHE A 113 12.82 22.48 28.76
C PHE A 113 12.22 23.52 29.70
N GLY A 114 10.98 23.32 30.15
CA GLY A 114 10.38 24.18 31.17
C GLY A 114 11.18 24.15 32.48
N ALA A 115 11.27 25.29 33.19
CA ALA A 115 12.04 25.40 34.43
C ALA A 115 11.63 24.35 35.47
N SER A 116 10.32 24.12 35.64
CA SER A 116 9.79 23.10 36.55
C SER A 116 10.16 21.67 36.13
N PHE A 117 10.24 21.40 34.82
CA PHE A 117 10.61 20.11 34.26
C PHE A 117 12.10 19.83 34.56
N ASN A 118 12.97 20.79 34.27
CA ASN A 118 14.40 20.71 34.58
C ASN A 118 14.66 20.58 36.08
N GLN A 119 13.98 21.36 36.91
CA GLN A 119 14.12 21.27 38.37
C GLN A 119 13.73 19.88 38.90
N PHE A 120 12.67 19.27 38.36
CA PHE A 120 12.26 17.92 38.71
C PHE A 120 13.26 16.86 38.25
N MET A 121 13.81 16.97 37.04
CA MET A 121 14.82 16.03 36.55
C MET A 121 16.10 16.11 37.38
N THR A 122 16.57 17.32 37.68
CA THR A 122 17.74 17.57 38.52
C THR A 122 17.54 17.04 39.94
N SER A 123 16.38 17.27 40.55
CA SER A 123 16.10 16.77 41.92
C SER A 123 16.03 15.24 42.01
N ARG A 124 15.78 14.56 40.88
CA ARG A 124 15.80 13.11 40.74
C ARG A 124 17.13 12.56 40.23
N GLY A 125 18.12 13.41 39.97
CA GLY A 125 19.43 13.02 39.43
C GLY A 125 19.40 12.47 38.00
N MET A 126 18.38 12.80 37.21
CA MET A 126 18.23 12.30 35.85
C MET A 126 18.96 13.19 34.84
N LEU A 127 19.62 12.58 33.87
CA LEU A 127 20.25 13.29 32.76
C LEU A 127 19.25 13.48 31.62
N HIS A 128 18.97 14.74 31.28
CA HIS A 128 18.18 15.07 30.08
C HIS A 128 19.10 15.24 28.88
N GLN A 129 18.92 14.39 27.87
CA GLN A 129 19.60 14.48 26.58
C GLN A 129 18.62 14.99 25.53
N SER A 130 18.93 16.13 24.93
CA SER A 130 18.18 16.62 23.78
C SER A 130 18.91 16.34 22.49
N SER A 131 18.15 16.19 21.41
CA SER A 131 18.73 16.09 20.07
C SER A 131 19.32 17.45 19.66
N CYS A 132 20.48 17.50 19.01
CA CYS A 132 21.01 18.77 18.50
C CYS A 132 20.03 19.36 17.47
N VAL A 133 19.96 20.69 17.41
CA VAL A 133 19.08 21.42 16.48
C VAL A 133 19.34 20.93 15.05
N HIS A 134 18.25 20.68 14.30
CA HIS A 134 18.26 20.12 12.95
C HIS A 134 18.81 18.68 12.81
N THR A 135 19.00 17.93 13.90
CA THR A 135 19.44 16.52 13.88
C THR A 135 18.45 15.55 14.56
N PRO A 136 17.16 15.51 14.12
CA PRO A 136 16.13 14.67 14.74
C PRO A 136 16.47 13.17 14.74
N GLN A 137 17.40 12.74 13.88
CA GLN A 137 17.90 11.37 13.81
C GLN A 137 18.47 10.86 15.16
N GLN A 138 18.92 11.76 16.04
CA GLN A 138 19.43 11.41 17.37
C GLN A 138 18.34 10.82 18.30
N ASN A 139 17.06 11.17 18.09
CA ASN A 139 15.91 10.57 18.78
C ASN A 139 15.10 9.60 17.88
N GLY A 140 15.74 9.01 16.87
CA GLY A 140 15.06 8.18 15.87
C GLY A 140 14.36 6.93 16.42
N VAL A 141 14.63 6.51 17.67
CA VAL A 141 13.89 5.41 18.34
C VAL A 141 12.44 5.82 18.59
N ALA A 142 12.20 6.95 19.24
CA ALA A 142 10.85 7.44 19.52
C ALA A 142 10.12 7.78 18.22
N GLU A 143 10.80 8.44 17.27
CA GLU A 143 10.21 8.79 15.97
C GLU A 143 9.71 7.56 15.19
N ARG A 144 10.56 6.51 15.10
CA ARG A 144 10.15 5.24 14.45
C ARG A 144 9.02 4.55 15.19
N LYS A 145 9.01 4.61 16.53
CA LYS A 145 7.94 4.03 17.34
C LYS A 145 6.61 4.76 17.12
N ASN A 146 6.62 6.10 17.08
CA ASN A 146 5.45 6.91 16.75
C ASN A 146 4.90 6.56 15.37
N ARG A 147 5.77 6.43 14.36
CA ARG A 147 5.35 5.98 13.03
C ARG A 147 4.68 4.60 13.05
N HIS A 148 5.30 3.63 13.71
CA HIS A 148 4.74 2.28 13.85
C HIS A 148 3.37 2.26 14.54
N LEU A 149 3.21 3.02 15.63
CA LEU A 149 1.95 3.16 16.35
C LEU A 149 0.85 3.77 15.46
N VAL A 150 1.16 4.86 14.77
CA VAL A 150 0.19 5.58 13.93
C VAL A 150 -0.20 4.76 12.70
N ASP A 151 0.75 4.09 12.04
CA ASP A 151 0.47 3.24 10.88
C ASP A 151 -0.40 2.04 11.27
N THR A 152 -0.13 1.43 12.43
CA THR A 152 -0.96 0.34 12.97
C THR A 152 -2.35 0.85 13.34
N ALA A 153 -2.45 1.96 14.07
CA ALA A 153 -3.75 2.55 14.44
C ALA A 153 -4.58 2.93 13.21
N ARG A 154 -3.96 3.51 12.18
CA ARG A 154 -4.61 3.82 10.91
C ARG A 154 -5.14 2.56 10.24
N THR A 155 -4.33 1.50 10.22
CA THR A 155 -4.73 0.21 9.65
C THR A 155 -5.93 -0.38 10.39
N LEU A 156 -5.93 -0.34 11.72
CA LEU A 156 -7.07 -0.80 12.54
C LEU A 156 -8.35 -0.03 12.21
N LEU A 157 -8.30 1.31 12.14
CA LEU A 157 -9.45 2.14 11.81
C LEU A 157 -10.00 1.89 10.40
N LEU A 158 -9.11 1.81 9.41
CA LEU A 158 -9.49 1.59 8.01
C LEU A 158 -10.11 0.20 7.81
N HIS A 159 -9.47 -0.83 8.38
CA HIS A 159 -9.93 -2.21 8.28
C HIS A 159 -11.33 -2.39 8.88
N SER A 160 -11.58 -1.79 10.04
CA SER A 160 -12.85 -1.93 10.75
C SER A 160 -13.90 -0.87 10.39
N HIS A 161 -13.59 0.01 9.43
CA HIS A 161 -14.43 1.15 9.02
C HIS A 161 -14.82 2.08 10.18
N THR A 162 -13.99 2.11 11.22
CA THR A 162 -14.27 2.90 12.43
C THR A 162 -13.93 4.37 12.17
N PRO A 163 -14.83 5.32 12.51
CA PRO A 163 -14.60 6.73 12.25
C PRO A 163 -13.29 7.29 12.87
N PRO A 164 -12.66 8.30 12.26
CA PRO A 164 -11.38 8.86 12.74
C PRO A 164 -11.40 9.39 14.18
N GLN A 165 -12.56 9.74 14.73
CA GLN A 165 -12.73 10.18 16.13
C GLN A 165 -12.33 9.13 17.18
N TYR A 166 -12.19 7.86 16.80
CA TYR A 166 -11.72 6.79 17.68
C TYR A 166 -10.19 6.56 17.61
N TRP A 167 -9.44 7.48 17.01
CA TRP A 167 -7.98 7.35 16.86
C TRP A 167 -7.25 7.11 18.19
N ALA A 168 -7.73 7.72 19.28
CA ALA A 168 -7.12 7.59 20.60
C ALA A 168 -7.23 6.16 21.15
N ASP A 169 -8.36 5.50 20.90
CA ASP A 169 -8.55 4.10 21.26
C ASP A 169 -7.76 3.16 20.33
N ALA A 170 -7.70 3.49 19.04
CA ALA A 170 -6.92 2.74 18.06
C ALA A 170 -5.42 2.77 18.38
N VAL A 171 -4.86 3.92 18.76
CA VAL A 171 -3.42 4.04 19.09
C VAL A 171 -3.08 3.36 20.42
N LEU A 172 -3.98 3.40 21.41
CA LEU A 172 -3.82 2.63 22.65
C LEU A 172 -3.83 1.12 22.37
N THR A 173 -4.75 0.67 21.50
CA THR A 173 -4.82 -0.74 21.07
C THR A 173 -3.57 -1.15 20.32
N ALA A 174 -3.11 -0.33 19.37
CA ALA A 174 -1.87 -0.56 18.65
C ALA A 174 -0.68 -0.70 19.61
N CYS A 175 -0.56 0.18 20.59
CA CYS A 175 0.49 0.11 21.61
C CYS A 175 0.43 -1.19 22.42
N HIS A 176 -0.78 -1.58 22.85
CA HIS A 176 -1.01 -2.83 23.59
C HIS A 176 -0.55 -4.07 22.80
N LEU A 177 -0.91 -4.13 21.51
CA LEU A 177 -0.55 -5.23 20.61
C LEU A 177 0.95 -5.24 20.30
N ILE A 178 1.53 -4.09 19.94
CA ILE A 178 2.96 -3.97 19.59
C ILE A 178 3.86 -4.40 20.76
N ASN A 179 3.49 -4.08 22.00
CA ASN A 179 4.26 -4.54 23.15
C ASN A 179 4.19 -6.06 23.36
N ARG A 180 3.20 -6.75 22.78
CA ARG A 180 2.95 -8.19 22.90
C ARG A 180 3.27 -8.99 21.63
N MET A 181 3.89 -8.36 20.64
CA MET A 181 4.33 -9.01 19.41
C MET A 181 5.87 -9.16 19.38
N PRO A 182 6.39 -10.21 18.70
CA PRO A 182 7.82 -10.37 18.47
C PRO A 182 8.45 -9.14 17.80
N SER A 183 9.63 -8.72 18.27
CA SER A 183 10.36 -7.58 17.73
C SER A 183 11.69 -8.03 17.14
N SER A 184 11.94 -7.71 15.86
CA SER A 184 13.22 -8.00 15.20
C SER A 184 14.41 -7.29 15.85
N VAL A 185 14.18 -6.14 16.50
CA VAL A 185 15.21 -5.40 17.27
C VAL A 185 15.63 -6.16 18.53
N LEU A 186 14.78 -7.08 19.00
CA LEU A 186 14.96 -7.89 20.19
C LEU A 186 15.20 -9.37 19.82
N ASN A 187 15.70 -9.66 18.62
CA ASN A 187 15.89 -11.04 18.14
C ASN A 187 14.60 -11.90 18.22
N ASN A 188 13.46 -11.28 17.92
CA ASN A 188 12.11 -11.85 17.99
C ASN A 188 11.58 -12.14 19.40
N GLU A 189 12.23 -11.63 20.45
CA GLU A 189 11.62 -11.58 21.78
C GLU A 189 10.49 -10.53 21.83
N ILE A 190 9.56 -10.73 22.76
CA ILE A 190 8.40 -9.86 22.96
C ILE A 190 8.77 -8.78 23.98
N PRO A 191 8.59 -7.47 23.67
CA PRO A 191 8.93 -6.37 24.59
C PRO A 191 8.32 -6.53 25.99
N TYR A 192 7.07 -6.99 26.05
CA TYR A 192 6.38 -7.28 27.31
C TYR A 192 7.12 -8.33 28.14
N SER A 193 7.51 -9.46 27.55
CA SER A 193 8.18 -10.56 28.24
C SER A 193 9.58 -10.18 28.76
N ILE A 194 10.29 -9.30 28.04
CA ILE A 194 11.60 -8.80 28.51
C ILE A 194 11.45 -7.94 29.76
N LEU A 195 10.43 -7.10 29.81
CA LEU A 195 10.21 -6.18 30.93
C LEU A 195 9.47 -6.84 32.11
N PHE A 196 8.63 -7.83 31.83
CA PHE A 196 7.82 -8.56 32.80
C PHE A 196 8.04 -10.08 32.70
N PRO A 197 9.24 -10.58 33.02
CA PRO A 197 9.57 -11.99 32.81
C PRO A 197 8.78 -12.98 33.69
N ALA A 198 8.16 -12.51 34.78
CA ALA A 198 7.49 -13.36 35.78
C ALA A 198 6.04 -12.96 36.09
N ARG A 199 5.44 -12.00 35.36
CA ARG A 199 4.10 -11.48 35.66
C ARG A 199 3.32 -11.14 34.39
N ASP A 200 2.25 -11.88 34.13
CA ASP A 200 1.20 -11.45 33.21
C ASP A 200 0.21 -10.55 33.96
N LEU A 201 0.30 -9.25 33.74
CA LEU A 201 -0.77 -8.31 34.09
C LEU A 201 -1.95 -8.59 33.15
N PHE A 202 -2.91 -9.34 33.69
CA PHE A 202 -4.22 -9.65 33.12
C PHE A 202 -4.16 -10.27 31.71
N PRO A 203 -4.04 -11.60 31.58
CA PRO A 203 -4.13 -12.26 30.28
C PRO A 203 -5.56 -12.09 29.74
N LEU A 204 -5.69 -11.24 28.72
CA LEU A 204 -6.90 -11.08 27.93
C LEU A 204 -6.57 -11.52 26.50
N PRO A 205 -7.32 -12.48 25.93
CA PRO A 205 -7.20 -12.84 24.53
C PRO A 205 -7.28 -11.62 23.59
N PRO A 206 -6.47 -11.59 22.51
CA PRO A 206 -6.61 -10.57 21.50
C PRO A 206 -7.91 -10.74 20.70
N HIS A 207 -8.53 -9.63 20.30
CA HIS A 207 -9.77 -9.63 19.51
C HIS A 207 -9.67 -8.62 18.36
N VAL A 208 -10.49 -8.82 17.32
CA VAL A 208 -10.48 -7.95 16.13
C VAL A 208 -11.01 -6.55 16.47
N PHE A 209 -10.15 -5.53 16.37
CA PHE A 209 -10.54 -4.13 16.63
C PHE A 209 -11.73 -3.69 15.77
N GLY A 210 -12.68 -2.98 16.38
CA GLY A 210 -13.86 -2.45 15.71
C GLY A 210 -14.96 -3.46 15.36
N CYS A 211 -14.79 -4.74 15.73
CA CYS A 211 -15.85 -5.72 15.62
C CYS A 211 -17.06 -5.39 16.51
N VAL A 212 -18.20 -6.00 16.19
CA VAL A 212 -19.40 -5.95 17.04
C VAL A 212 -19.15 -6.79 18.29
N CYS A 213 -19.42 -6.21 19.45
CA CYS A 213 -19.39 -6.92 20.72
C CYS A 213 -20.63 -6.62 21.58
N PHE A 214 -20.91 -7.48 22.55
CA PHE A 214 -22.06 -7.35 23.46
C PHE A 214 -21.58 -7.41 24.90
N VAL A 215 -21.96 -6.41 25.68
CA VAL A 215 -21.69 -6.32 27.12
C VAL A 215 -22.98 -6.57 27.89
N HIS A 216 -22.94 -7.33 28.98
CA HIS A 216 -24.12 -7.56 29.81
C HIS A 216 -24.66 -6.24 30.41
N ASP A 217 -25.97 -6.03 30.33
CA ASP A 217 -26.62 -4.86 30.91
C ASP A 217 -26.93 -5.11 32.39
N THR A 218 -26.19 -4.44 33.27
CA THR A 218 -26.36 -4.55 34.73
C THR A 218 -27.25 -3.44 35.31
N THR A 219 -28.00 -2.71 34.47
CA THR A 219 -28.88 -1.63 34.93
C THR A 219 -29.94 -2.16 35.91
N PRO A 220 -30.00 -1.65 37.16
CA PRO A 220 -30.99 -2.11 38.14
C PRO A 220 -32.41 -1.85 37.65
N GLY A 221 -33.32 -2.83 37.79
CA GLY A 221 -34.74 -2.66 37.45
C GLY A 221 -35.09 -2.92 35.97
N LEU A 222 -34.21 -3.56 35.19
CA LEU A 222 -34.52 -4.04 33.85
C LEU A 222 -35.80 -4.90 33.85
N ALA A 223 -36.77 -4.55 33.00
CA ALA A 223 -38.00 -5.31 32.83
C ALA A 223 -37.67 -6.76 32.43
N LYS A 224 -38.49 -7.74 32.87
CA LYS A 224 -38.24 -9.18 32.63
C LYS A 224 -37.98 -9.55 31.15
N MET A 225 -38.59 -8.80 30.23
CA MET A 225 -38.50 -9.00 28.77
C MET A 225 -37.52 -8.02 28.07
N ALA A 226 -36.81 -7.17 28.80
CA ALA A 226 -35.84 -6.25 28.22
C ALA A 226 -34.59 -6.98 27.71
N ALA A 227 -33.89 -6.38 26.73
CA ALA A 227 -32.62 -6.88 26.26
C ALA A 227 -31.60 -6.91 27.41
N ARG A 228 -30.93 -8.06 27.58
CA ARG A 228 -29.93 -8.28 28.65
C ARG A 228 -28.51 -7.87 28.28
N SER A 229 -28.30 -7.37 27.06
CA SER A 229 -26.97 -6.99 26.59
C SER A 229 -27.03 -5.72 25.74
N ILE A 230 -25.95 -4.96 25.82
CA ILE A 230 -25.76 -3.70 25.10
C ILE A 230 -24.81 -3.98 23.93
N LYS A 231 -25.29 -3.73 22.72
CA LYS A 231 -24.47 -3.80 21.50
C LYS A 231 -23.46 -2.65 21.49
N CYS A 232 -22.20 -3.01 21.31
CA CYS A 232 -21.04 -2.14 21.38
C CYS A 232 -20.07 -2.38 20.21
N ILE A 233 -19.16 -1.45 20.02
CA ILE A 233 -17.93 -1.60 19.25
C ILE A 233 -16.78 -1.94 20.21
N PHE A 234 -15.95 -2.91 19.84
CA PHE A 234 -14.71 -3.22 20.56
C PHE A 234 -13.61 -2.21 20.23
N LEU A 235 -13.06 -1.56 21.25
CA LEU A 235 -12.09 -0.46 21.13
C LEU A 235 -10.75 -0.72 21.84
N GLY A 236 -10.51 -1.94 22.34
CA GLY A 236 -9.22 -2.35 22.90
C GLY A 236 -9.27 -2.76 24.37
N TYR A 237 -8.20 -2.47 25.11
CA TYR A 237 -7.94 -3.07 26.42
C TYR A 237 -7.84 -2.02 27.51
N SER A 238 -8.34 -2.32 28.71
CA SER A 238 -8.13 -1.47 29.88
C SER A 238 -6.76 -1.73 30.49
N ARG A 239 -6.07 -0.66 30.91
CA ARG A 239 -4.81 -0.75 31.65
C ARG A 239 -5.01 -1.05 33.13
N LEU A 240 -6.13 -0.57 33.70
CA LEU A 240 -6.38 -0.59 35.14
C LEU A 240 -7.27 -1.75 35.58
N GLN A 241 -8.04 -2.33 34.65
CA GLN A 241 -9.02 -3.37 34.94
C GLN A 241 -8.81 -4.55 34.00
N LYS A 242 -9.05 -5.77 34.48
CA LYS A 242 -9.09 -6.98 33.64
C LYS A 242 -10.33 -6.98 32.76
N GLY A 243 -10.37 -6.14 31.73
CA GLY A 243 -11.52 -6.07 30.86
C GLY A 243 -11.24 -5.35 29.54
N TYR A 244 -12.13 -5.64 28.58
CA TYR A 244 -12.16 -5.03 27.26
C TYR A 244 -12.87 -3.69 27.30
N ARG A 245 -12.30 -2.69 26.61
CA ARG A 245 -12.92 -1.39 26.39
C ARG A 245 -13.90 -1.50 25.24
N CYS A 246 -15.17 -1.34 25.55
CA CYS A 246 -16.26 -1.38 24.60
C CYS A 246 -16.96 -0.02 24.59
N TYR A 247 -17.51 0.40 23.47
CA TYR A 247 -18.28 1.64 23.39
C TYR A 247 -19.62 1.37 22.74
N SER A 248 -20.71 1.95 23.27
CA SER A 248 -22.00 1.92 22.62
C SER A 248 -22.27 3.28 21.98
N PRO A 249 -22.22 3.39 20.63
CA PRO A 249 -22.59 4.62 19.93
C PRO A 249 -24.03 5.08 20.20
N LEU A 250 -24.94 4.14 20.46
CA LEU A 250 -26.34 4.43 20.78
C LEU A 250 -26.47 5.14 22.13
N LEU A 251 -25.78 4.64 23.16
CA LEU A 251 -25.79 5.22 24.51
C LEU A 251 -24.75 6.33 24.71
N LYS A 252 -23.86 6.52 23.73
CA LYS A 252 -22.66 7.35 23.81
C LYS A 252 -21.82 7.07 25.06
N LYS A 253 -21.73 5.80 25.46
CA LYS A 253 -21.13 5.37 26.74
C LYS A 253 -20.03 4.33 26.53
N HIS A 254 -18.92 4.50 27.25
CA HIS A 254 -17.86 3.49 27.36
C HIS A 254 -18.17 2.48 28.47
N PHE A 255 -17.83 1.23 28.21
CA PHE A 255 -17.92 0.11 29.13
C PHE A 255 -16.56 -0.57 29.24
N ILE A 256 -16.24 -1.07 30.42
CA ILE A 256 -15.11 -1.97 30.62
C ILE A 256 -15.68 -3.24 31.23
N SER A 257 -15.53 -4.36 30.53
CA SER A 257 -16.06 -5.65 30.98
C SER A 257 -15.10 -6.78 30.64
N ALA A 258 -14.97 -7.74 31.55
CA ALA A 258 -14.31 -9.01 31.28
C ALA A 258 -15.23 -9.97 30.52
N ASP A 259 -16.54 -9.87 30.77
CA ASP A 259 -17.58 -10.68 30.15
C ASP A 259 -18.13 -9.93 28.93
N VAL A 260 -17.64 -10.32 27.76
CA VAL A 260 -17.97 -9.71 26.47
C VAL A 260 -18.08 -10.82 25.43
N THR A 261 -19.18 -10.82 24.68
CA THR A 261 -19.35 -11.70 23.51
C THR A 261 -18.96 -10.95 22.24
N PHE A 262 -18.12 -11.54 21.39
CA PHE A 262 -17.59 -10.92 20.18
C PHE A 262 -18.16 -11.58 18.91
N ILE A 263 -18.48 -10.77 17.91
CA ILE A 263 -18.78 -11.22 16.54
C ILE A 263 -17.70 -10.64 15.63
N GLU A 264 -16.56 -11.34 15.53
CA GLU A 264 -15.36 -10.83 14.86
C GLU A 264 -15.50 -10.77 13.32
N SER A 265 -16.42 -11.54 12.75
CA SER A 265 -16.74 -11.51 11.31
C SER A 265 -17.53 -10.27 10.87
N SER A 266 -17.98 -9.43 11.81
CA SER A 266 -18.78 -8.24 11.53
C SER A 266 -18.20 -7.01 12.20
N PHE A 267 -17.97 -5.96 11.43
CA PHE A 267 -17.67 -4.63 11.96
C PHE A 267 -18.93 -3.89 12.39
N TYR A 268 -18.80 -3.02 13.39
CA TYR A 268 -19.94 -2.24 13.88
C TYR A 268 -20.38 -1.19 12.84
N TYR A 269 -19.42 -0.59 12.13
CA TYR A 269 -19.68 0.41 11.10
C TYR A 269 -19.66 -0.25 9.71
N PRO A 270 -20.70 -0.05 8.87
CA PRO A 270 -20.71 -0.55 7.51
C PRO A 270 -19.74 0.23 6.61
N LEU A 271 -19.31 -0.38 5.50
CA LEU A 271 -18.39 0.19 4.51
C LEU A 271 -18.86 1.56 3.96
N SER A 272 -20.18 1.80 3.92
CA SER A 272 -20.80 3.05 3.46
C SER A 272 -20.58 4.26 4.39
N SER A 273 -20.11 4.05 5.62
CA SER A 273 -19.89 5.11 6.62
C SER A 273 -18.67 5.99 6.35
N VAL A 274 -17.76 5.55 5.48
CA VAL A 274 -16.41 6.15 5.28
C VAL A 274 -16.40 7.22 4.17
N ASN A 275 -17.52 7.49 3.51
CA ASN A 275 -17.63 8.44 2.37
C ASN A 275 -17.48 9.94 2.73
N THR A 276 -16.87 10.29 3.88
CA THR A 276 -16.50 11.67 4.17
C THR A 276 -15.07 11.96 3.72
N PRO A 277 -14.81 13.04 2.94
CA PRO A 277 -13.47 13.38 2.41
C PRO A 277 -12.37 13.60 3.46
N SER A 278 -12.71 13.62 4.74
CA SER A 278 -11.77 13.85 5.86
C SER A 278 -10.91 12.63 6.19
N CYS A 279 -11.18 11.44 5.64
CA CYS A 279 -10.40 10.23 5.89
C CYS A 279 -9.01 10.24 5.21
N LEU A 280 -8.81 11.10 4.21
CA LEU A 280 -7.58 11.17 3.40
C LEU A 280 -6.46 12.04 3.99
N ASP A 281 -6.68 12.66 5.15
CA ASP A 281 -5.79 13.72 5.67
C ASP A 281 -4.78 13.25 6.74
N PHE A 282 -4.65 11.93 6.96
CA PHE A 282 -3.66 11.36 7.89
C PHE A 282 -2.21 11.49 7.37
N THR A 283 -2.02 11.78 6.08
CA THR A 283 -0.70 11.82 5.40
C THR A 283 -0.06 13.20 5.35
N SER A 284 -0.78 14.28 5.68
CA SER A 284 -0.30 15.65 5.47
C SER A 284 0.77 16.13 6.47
N TYR A 285 1.09 15.35 7.52
CA TYR A 285 2.03 15.74 8.58
C TYR A 285 3.33 14.91 8.69
N LEU A 286 3.58 13.97 7.77
CA LEU A 286 4.87 13.27 7.72
C LEU A 286 5.91 13.97 6.83
N ARG A 287 5.68 15.23 6.42
CA ARG A 287 6.72 16.08 5.83
C ARG A 287 7.57 16.71 6.95
N PRO A 288 8.91 16.71 6.85
CA PRO A 288 9.75 17.47 7.76
C PRO A 288 9.33 18.95 7.73
N ILE A 289 8.94 19.51 8.88
CA ILE A 289 8.69 20.94 9.04
C ILE A 289 10.06 21.64 8.98
N HIS A 290 10.43 22.15 7.81
CA HIS A 290 11.40 23.24 7.66
C HIS A 290 10.97 24.12 6.50
N GLN A 291 9.98 24.97 6.75
CA GLN A 291 9.83 26.26 6.09
C GLN A 291 9.30 27.22 7.16
N GLU A 292 10.19 28.02 7.74
CA GLU A 292 9.78 29.26 8.38
C GLU A 292 9.29 30.23 7.29
N PRO A 293 8.27 31.06 7.57
CA PRO A 293 7.86 32.10 6.65
C PRO A 293 8.98 33.14 6.49
N PRO A 294 9.11 33.80 5.32
CA PRO A 294 10.08 34.87 5.15
C PRO A 294 9.74 36.03 6.10
N ILE A 295 10.75 36.43 6.88
CA ILE A 295 10.76 37.68 7.65
C ILE A 295 10.76 38.83 6.63
N ASN A 296 9.65 39.55 6.51
CA ASN A 296 9.65 40.86 5.86
C ASN A 296 10.26 41.90 6.82
N PRO A 297 11.11 42.81 6.34
CA PRO A 297 11.67 43.90 7.14
C PRO A 297 10.58 44.93 7.50
N PRO A 298 10.81 45.77 8.54
CA PRO A 298 9.78 46.62 9.13
C PRO A 298 9.40 47.80 8.23
N SER A 299 8.17 48.23 8.47
CA SER A 299 7.38 49.31 7.86
C SER A 299 7.96 50.71 8.02
N ASP A 300 7.84 51.51 6.96
CA ASP A 300 7.82 52.98 7.00
C ASP A 300 6.39 53.51 6.75
N GLU A 301 6.14 54.69 7.31
CA GLU A 301 4.85 55.27 7.69
C GLU A 301 4.12 56.10 6.59
N HIS A 302 2.77 56.04 6.63
CA HIS A 302 1.77 57.12 6.39
C HIS A 302 1.55 57.70 4.95
N PRO A 303 0.49 58.52 4.69
CA PRO A 303 -0.93 58.13 4.54
C PRO A 303 -1.65 58.79 3.31
N ASN A 304 -2.78 58.24 2.79
CA ASN A 304 -4.03 58.96 2.45
C ASN A 304 -4.98 58.28 1.44
N CYS A 305 -6.24 58.22 1.88
CA CYS A 305 -7.55 58.40 1.23
C CYS A 305 -8.20 57.43 0.18
N PRO A 306 -9.57 57.32 0.20
CA PRO A 306 -10.44 56.37 -0.54
C PRO A 306 -11.14 57.08 -1.76
N PRO A 307 -12.27 56.66 -2.43
CA PRO A 307 -13.32 55.64 -2.14
C PRO A 307 -14.00 54.91 -3.37
N MET A 308 -15.15 54.24 -3.09
CA MET A 308 -16.36 53.92 -3.94
C MET A 308 -16.48 52.52 -4.60
N SER A 309 -17.43 51.68 -4.13
CA SER A 309 -18.82 51.39 -4.62
C SER A 309 -18.85 50.28 -5.68
N ASP A 310 -19.60 49.18 -5.59
CA ASP A 310 -21.07 49.11 -5.55
C ASP A 310 -21.61 47.77 -4.99
N ARG A 311 -22.86 47.81 -4.54
CA ARG A 311 -23.63 46.73 -3.88
C ARG A 311 -24.43 45.83 -4.89
N PRO A 312 -25.54 45.13 -4.51
CA PRO A 312 -25.62 43.67 -4.37
C PRO A 312 -26.69 43.01 -5.27
N LEU A 313 -26.79 41.68 -5.36
CA LEU A 313 -28.07 41.01 -5.68
C LEU A 313 -28.20 39.64 -4.99
N GLN A 314 -29.18 39.54 -4.08
CA GLN A 314 -29.79 38.29 -3.62
C GLN A 314 -31.01 37.97 -4.51
N VAL A 315 -31.18 36.70 -4.93
CA VAL A 315 -32.45 36.18 -5.48
C VAL A 315 -32.70 34.76 -4.95
N TYR A 316 -33.94 34.50 -4.52
CA TYR A 316 -34.42 33.25 -3.90
C TYR A 316 -34.96 32.20 -4.91
N HIS A 317 -34.64 30.94 -4.58
CA HIS A 317 -35.24 29.60 -4.80
C HIS A 317 -36.29 29.24 -5.90
N ARG A 318 -36.17 27.98 -6.38
CA ARG A 318 -37.28 27.02 -6.56
C ARG A 318 -36.83 25.56 -6.31
N ARG A 319 -37.59 24.81 -5.48
CA ARG A 319 -37.44 23.35 -5.27
C ARG A 319 -38.38 22.55 -6.21
N PRO A 320 -37.94 21.43 -6.81
CA PRO A 320 -38.84 20.44 -7.39
C PRO A 320 -39.29 19.37 -6.37
N ARG A 321 -40.53 18.90 -6.57
CA ARG A 321 -41.31 17.92 -5.78
C ARG A 321 -40.94 16.46 -6.16
N PRO A 322 -41.00 15.49 -5.24
CA PRO A 322 -40.81 14.06 -5.54
C PRO A 322 -42.06 13.39 -6.18
N PRO A 323 -41.89 12.27 -6.91
CA PRO A 323 -43.00 11.54 -7.54
C PRO A 323 -43.75 10.60 -6.57
N PRO A 324 -44.98 10.15 -6.94
CA PRO A 324 -45.88 9.44 -6.04
C PRO A 324 -45.75 7.90 -6.07
N ILE A 325 -46.23 7.29 -4.98
CA ILE A 325 -46.41 5.87 -4.71
C ILE A 325 -47.81 5.44 -5.21
N GLU A 326 -47.94 4.24 -5.76
CA GLU A 326 -49.23 3.56 -5.93
C GLU A 326 -49.19 2.08 -5.44
N PRO A 327 -50.35 1.48 -5.12
CA PRO A 327 -50.46 0.33 -4.21
C PRO A 327 -50.81 -1.02 -4.89
N ILE A 328 -50.72 -2.08 -4.07
CA ILE A 328 -50.95 -3.51 -4.34
C ILE A 328 -52.46 -3.86 -4.27
N MET A 329 -52.95 -4.77 -5.15
CA MET A 329 -53.76 -5.97 -4.77
C MET A 329 -54.17 -6.89 -5.96
N ALA A 330 -53.89 -8.19 -5.78
CA ALA A 330 -54.63 -9.44 -6.09
C ALA A 330 -55.05 -9.91 -7.52
N THR A 331 -54.75 -11.20 -7.74
CA THR A 331 -55.05 -12.23 -8.80
C THR A 331 -56.52 -12.72 -8.81
N PRO A 332 -57.05 -13.70 -9.64
CA PRO A 332 -56.39 -14.89 -10.25
C PRO A 332 -56.97 -15.54 -11.58
N VAL A 333 -56.39 -16.72 -11.92
CA VAL A 333 -56.82 -17.88 -12.80
C VAL A 333 -56.74 -17.68 -14.35
N ASP A 334 -56.31 -18.59 -15.25
CA ASP A 334 -56.27 -20.07 -15.33
C ASP A 334 -55.29 -20.59 -16.44
N SER A 335 -54.92 -21.89 -16.42
CA SER A 335 -53.94 -22.61 -17.32
C SER A 335 -54.64 -23.32 -18.53
N PRO A 336 -54.07 -24.30 -19.32
CA PRO A 336 -52.71 -24.91 -19.47
C PRO A 336 -52.28 -25.26 -20.95
N MET A 337 -51.21 -26.10 -21.11
CA MET A 337 -50.77 -26.95 -22.28
C MET A 337 -49.66 -26.36 -23.18
N THR A 338 -48.57 -27.01 -23.62
CA THR A 338 -47.99 -28.38 -23.55
C THR A 338 -46.56 -28.33 -24.14
N ASP A 339 -45.63 -29.11 -23.59
CA ASP A 339 -44.27 -29.36 -24.15
C ASP A 339 -44.32 -30.22 -25.43
N PRO A 340 -43.24 -30.27 -26.25
CA PRO A 340 -42.34 -31.42 -26.14
C PRO A 340 -40.82 -31.18 -26.42
N ALA A 341 -40.03 -31.99 -25.72
CA ALA A 341 -38.79 -32.68 -26.13
C ALA A 341 -37.45 -31.91 -26.27
N SER A 342 -36.59 -32.13 -25.28
CA SER A 342 -35.15 -31.88 -25.23
C SER A 342 -34.31 -33.01 -25.85
N PRO A 343 -33.06 -32.69 -26.29
CA PRO A 343 -31.93 -33.59 -26.09
C PRO A 343 -30.64 -32.83 -25.65
N PRO A 344 -29.54 -33.55 -25.34
CA PRO A 344 -29.08 -33.92 -24.00
C PRO A 344 -28.15 -32.88 -23.32
N SER A 345 -28.08 -33.02 -22.00
CA SER A 345 -27.38 -32.19 -21.02
C SER A 345 -25.88 -31.99 -21.29
N PRO A 346 -25.35 -30.76 -21.19
CA PRO A 346 -23.95 -30.54 -20.88
C PRO A 346 -23.73 -30.69 -19.36
N THR A 347 -22.64 -31.37 -19.01
CA THR A 347 -21.95 -31.49 -17.71
C THR A 347 -22.35 -30.44 -16.66
N PRO A 348 -22.65 -30.82 -15.40
CA PRO A 348 -23.21 -29.89 -14.43
C PRO A 348 -22.27 -28.71 -14.19
N ALA A 349 -22.84 -27.51 -14.35
CA ALA A 349 -22.25 -26.27 -13.87
C ALA A 349 -21.90 -26.43 -12.39
N LEU A 350 -20.66 -26.11 -12.05
CA LEU A 350 -20.20 -26.11 -10.67
C LEU A 350 -21.02 -25.06 -9.90
N ASP A 351 -21.77 -25.51 -8.90
CA ASP A 351 -22.58 -24.71 -8.00
C ASP A 351 -21.74 -23.57 -7.40
N THR A 352 -22.05 -22.32 -7.74
CA THR A 352 -21.35 -21.12 -7.26
C THR A 352 -21.82 -20.66 -5.88
N THR A 353 -22.48 -21.53 -5.12
CA THR A 353 -23.08 -21.22 -3.80
C THR A 353 -22.36 -21.87 -2.62
N GLN A 354 -21.29 -22.62 -2.87
CA GLN A 354 -20.33 -23.07 -1.85
C GLN A 354 -18.98 -22.41 -2.10
N ASP A 355 -18.32 -21.93 -1.05
CA ASP A 355 -16.93 -21.44 -1.03
C ASP A 355 -15.93 -22.58 -1.32
N ASN A 356 -16.08 -23.23 -2.47
CA ASN A 356 -15.18 -24.26 -2.97
C ASN A 356 -13.93 -23.57 -3.52
N LEU A 357 -13.00 -23.23 -2.62
CA LEU A 357 -11.71 -22.67 -2.99
C LEU A 357 -10.89 -23.74 -3.76
N PRO A 358 -10.54 -23.50 -5.04
CA PRO A 358 -9.74 -24.46 -5.78
C PRO A 358 -8.31 -24.50 -5.24
N ILE A 359 -7.80 -25.70 -4.96
CA ILE A 359 -6.41 -25.91 -4.53
C ILE A 359 -5.63 -26.51 -5.70
N ALA A 360 -4.62 -25.80 -6.19
CA ALA A 360 -3.69 -26.33 -7.18
C ALA A 360 -2.44 -26.87 -6.47
N LEU A 361 -2.17 -28.17 -6.60
CA LEU A 361 -0.95 -28.79 -6.11
C LEU A 361 0.13 -28.71 -7.20
N ARG A 362 1.32 -28.24 -6.82
CA ARG A 362 2.49 -28.31 -7.71
C ARG A 362 2.86 -29.77 -7.93
N LYS A 363 3.08 -30.15 -9.20
CA LYS A 363 3.66 -31.45 -9.55
C LYS A 363 5.11 -31.50 -9.04
N GLY A 364 5.33 -32.21 -7.94
CA GLY A 364 6.65 -32.66 -7.50
C GLY A 364 7.06 -33.93 -8.24
N SER A 365 8.34 -34.29 -8.14
CA SER A 365 8.85 -35.60 -8.60
C SER A 365 8.54 -36.74 -7.62
N ASP A 366 7.96 -36.42 -6.46
CA ASP A 366 7.58 -37.37 -5.42
C ASP A 366 6.07 -37.67 -5.51
N ASP A 367 5.72 -38.59 -6.40
CA ASP A 367 4.33 -39.02 -6.58
C ASP A 367 3.74 -39.63 -5.29
N GLN A 368 4.59 -40.26 -4.46
CA GLN A 368 4.18 -40.85 -3.19
C GLN A 368 3.84 -39.78 -2.15
N GLY A 369 4.67 -38.75 -2.00
CA GLY A 369 4.41 -37.60 -1.14
C GLY A 369 3.15 -36.82 -1.55
N ILE A 370 2.93 -36.66 -2.85
CA ILE A 370 1.69 -36.04 -3.37
C ILE A 370 0.47 -36.89 -3.01
N ALA A 371 0.55 -38.21 -3.15
CA ALA A 371 -0.55 -39.11 -2.79
C ALA A 371 -0.86 -39.05 -1.29
N LEU A 372 0.16 -39.06 -0.43
CA LEU A 372 0.01 -38.92 1.02
C LEU A 372 -0.61 -37.57 1.41
N LEU A 373 -0.16 -36.48 0.79
CA LEU A 373 -0.74 -35.15 1.02
C LEU A 373 -2.20 -35.09 0.59
N LYS A 374 -2.54 -35.63 -0.59
CA LYS A 374 -3.93 -35.73 -1.06
C LYS A 374 -4.78 -36.51 -0.07
N GLN A 375 -4.31 -37.67 0.39
CA GLN A 375 -5.02 -38.46 1.40
C GLN A 375 -5.21 -37.70 2.72
N HIS A 376 -4.19 -36.98 3.17
CA HIS A 376 -4.29 -36.13 4.36
C HIS A 376 -5.34 -35.02 4.18
N LEU A 377 -5.34 -34.33 3.04
CA LEU A 377 -6.33 -33.30 2.73
C LEU A 377 -7.75 -33.87 2.63
N PHE A 378 -7.95 -35.02 1.96
CA PHE A 378 -9.25 -35.69 1.90
C PHE A 378 -9.76 -36.14 3.27
N SER A 379 -8.86 -36.45 4.21
CA SER A 379 -9.25 -36.80 5.59
C SER A 379 -9.70 -35.61 6.42
N LYS A 380 -9.28 -34.38 6.07
CA LYS A 380 -9.55 -33.15 6.83
C LYS A 380 -10.60 -32.26 6.18
N PHE A 381 -10.73 -32.32 4.85
CA PHE A 381 -11.59 -31.43 4.07
C PHE A 381 -12.36 -32.23 3.02
N GLN A 382 -13.63 -31.87 2.81
CA GLN A 382 -14.42 -32.36 1.68
C GLN A 382 -13.83 -31.79 0.38
N THR A 383 -12.92 -32.55 -0.23
CA THR A 383 -12.17 -32.13 -1.41
C THR A 383 -12.26 -33.20 -2.50
N LYS A 384 -12.19 -32.78 -3.78
CA LYS A 384 -12.24 -33.67 -4.95
C LYS A 384 -11.00 -33.47 -5.80
N ASP A 385 -10.36 -34.57 -6.19
CA ASP A 385 -9.26 -34.52 -7.16
C ASP A 385 -9.81 -34.29 -8.57
N LEU A 386 -9.44 -33.17 -9.19
CA LEU A 386 -9.82 -32.84 -10.57
C LEU A 386 -8.75 -33.26 -11.59
N GLY A 387 -7.68 -33.93 -11.14
CA GLY A 387 -6.58 -34.40 -11.98
C GLY A 387 -5.63 -33.29 -12.40
N LYS A 388 -5.14 -33.33 -13.64
CA LYS A 388 -4.21 -32.32 -14.16
C LYS A 388 -4.91 -30.96 -14.24
N LEU A 389 -4.19 -29.90 -13.83
CA LEU A 389 -4.66 -28.53 -13.91
C LEU A 389 -4.96 -28.16 -15.38
N ARG A 390 -6.24 -27.96 -15.68
CA ARG A 390 -6.75 -27.52 -17.00
C ARG A 390 -7.36 -26.12 -16.95
N TYR A 391 -7.91 -25.73 -15.80
CA TYR A 391 -8.56 -24.45 -15.61
C TYR A 391 -8.43 -24.02 -14.16
N PHE A 392 -8.06 -22.77 -13.90
CA PHE A 392 -7.92 -22.22 -12.56
C PHE A 392 -8.22 -20.72 -12.58
N LEU A 393 -9.21 -20.29 -11.78
CA LEU A 393 -9.60 -18.88 -11.64
C LEU A 393 -9.64 -18.14 -12.99
N GLY A 394 -10.42 -18.62 -13.98
CA GLY A 394 -10.54 -17.92 -15.27
C GLY A 394 -9.41 -18.15 -16.27
N ILE A 395 -8.36 -18.87 -15.90
CA ILE A 395 -7.19 -19.15 -16.74
C ILE A 395 -7.21 -20.62 -17.17
N GLU A 396 -7.14 -20.84 -18.48
CA GLU A 396 -6.98 -22.14 -19.10
C GLU A 396 -5.49 -22.52 -19.09
N VAL A 397 -5.20 -23.77 -18.74
CA VAL A 397 -3.84 -24.31 -18.62
C VAL A 397 -3.72 -25.52 -19.52
N ALA A 398 -2.82 -25.46 -20.50
CA ALA A 398 -2.45 -26.58 -21.34
C ALA A 398 -1.01 -27.00 -21.01
N GLN A 399 -0.78 -28.30 -20.82
CA GLN A 399 0.53 -28.85 -20.50
C GLN A 399 0.92 -29.82 -21.62
N SER A 400 2.05 -29.56 -22.28
CA SER A 400 2.65 -30.44 -23.29
C SER A 400 4.06 -30.88 -22.85
N GLN A 401 4.79 -31.57 -23.73
CA GLN A 401 6.21 -31.84 -23.52
C GLN A 401 7.07 -30.57 -23.69
N ASP A 402 6.58 -29.61 -24.48
CA ASP A 402 7.26 -28.35 -24.79
C ASP A 402 7.15 -27.33 -23.64
N GLY A 403 6.09 -27.42 -22.84
CA GLY A 403 5.91 -26.52 -21.70
C GLY A 403 4.50 -26.44 -21.14
N ILE A 404 4.26 -25.36 -20.41
CA ILE A 404 2.95 -25.00 -19.85
C ILE A 404 2.47 -23.73 -20.54
N ALA A 405 1.32 -23.79 -21.21
CA ALA A 405 0.71 -22.65 -21.83
C ALA A 405 -0.52 -22.17 -21.03
N LEU A 406 -0.58 -20.86 -20.78
CA LEU A 406 -1.67 -20.19 -20.07
C LEU A 406 -2.44 -19.30 -21.02
N SER A 407 -3.75 -19.50 -21.16
CA SER A 407 -4.63 -18.67 -22.00
C SER A 407 -5.92 -18.29 -21.27
N GLN A 408 -6.61 -17.28 -21.78
CA GLN A 408 -7.96 -16.88 -21.31
C GLN A 408 -8.93 -16.88 -22.50
N ARG A 409 -8.90 -17.91 -23.34
CA ARG A 409 -9.60 -17.92 -24.64
C ARG A 409 -11.10 -17.80 -24.45
N LYS A 410 -11.69 -18.64 -23.59
CA LYS A 410 -13.12 -18.56 -23.29
C LYS A 410 -13.51 -17.16 -22.85
N TYR A 411 -12.76 -16.58 -21.92
CA TYR A 411 -13.02 -15.23 -21.42
C TYR A 411 -12.92 -14.14 -22.51
N ALA A 412 -11.94 -14.25 -23.41
CA ALA A 412 -11.81 -13.34 -24.55
C ALA A 412 -13.00 -13.46 -25.51
N LEU A 413 -13.47 -14.68 -25.79
CA LEU A 413 -14.65 -14.92 -26.63
C LEU A 413 -15.93 -14.41 -25.97
N ASP A 414 -16.12 -14.64 -24.67
CA ASP A 414 -17.27 -14.15 -23.91
C ASP A 414 -17.35 -12.61 -23.95
N ILE A 415 -16.20 -11.91 -23.85
CA ILE A 415 -16.17 -10.44 -24.01
C ILE A 415 -16.59 -10.02 -25.42
N LEU A 416 -16.11 -10.72 -26.46
CA LEU A 416 -16.44 -10.42 -27.85
C LEU A 416 -17.92 -10.67 -28.14
N GLU A 417 -18.51 -11.73 -27.58
CA GLU A 417 -19.92 -12.05 -27.70
C GLU A 417 -20.80 -10.99 -27.04
N GLU A 418 -20.53 -10.67 -25.77
CA GLU A 418 -21.30 -9.65 -25.04
C GLU A 418 -21.24 -8.25 -25.66
N THR A 419 -20.16 -7.94 -26.37
CA THR A 419 -19.98 -6.65 -27.05
C THR A 419 -20.49 -6.65 -28.49
N GLY A 420 -20.95 -7.78 -29.01
CA GLY A 420 -21.42 -7.94 -30.39
C GLY A 420 -20.30 -7.84 -31.42
N LEU A 421 -19.07 -8.21 -31.05
CA LEU A 421 -17.86 -8.10 -31.88
C LEU A 421 -17.29 -9.47 -32.31
N LEU A 422 -18.05 -10.55 -32.19
CA LEU A 422 -17.61 -11.87 -32.67
C LEU A 422 -17.28 -11.87 -34.17
N ASP A 423 -18.04 -11.14 -34.98
CA ASP A 423 -17.87 -11.06 -36.44
C ASP A 423 -17.17 -9.77 -36.90
N CYS A 424 -16.49 -9.07 -35.99
CA CYS A 424 -15.80 -7.84 -36.33
C CYS A 424 -14.52 -8.11 -37.16
N ARG A 425 -14.15 -7.13 -38.00
CA ARG A 425 -12.87 -7.17 -38.73
C ARG A 425 -11.71 -6.95 -37.74
N PRO A 426 -10.73 -7.86 -37.69
CA PRO A 426 -9.60 -7.73 -36.78
C PRO A 426 -8.65 -6.59 -37.18
N VAL A 427 -7.82 -6.15 -36.24
CA VAL A 427 -6.78 -5.13 -36.47
C VAL A 427 -5.44 -5.60 -35.93
N ASP A 428 -4.34 -5.05 -36.42
CA ASP A 428 -2.98 -5.51 -36.08
C ASP A 428 -2.35 -4.83 -34.86
N THR A 429 -2.96 -3.77 -34.33
CA THR A 429 -2.44 -3.07 -33.15
C THR A 429 -3.54 -2.80 -32.13
N PRO A 430 -3.25 -2.94 -30.81
CA PRO A 430 -4.23 -2.72 -29.75
C PRO A 430 -4.64 -1.25 -29.65
N MET A 431 -3.73 -0.34 -29.99
CA MET A 431 -3.97 1.10 -30.00
C MET A 431 -3.30 1.73 -31.24
N ASP A 432 -3.85 2.83 -31.73
CA ASP A 432 -3.29 3.54 -32.88
C ASP A 432 -2.08 4.38 -32.44
N PRO A 433 -0.89 4.22 -33.06
CA PRO A 433 0.30 5.01 -32.73
C PRO A 433 0.15 6.52 -32.97
N ASN A 434 -0.75 6.93 -33.86
CA ASN A 434 -0.91 8.33 -34.23
C ASN A 434 -2.00 9.05 -33.41
N VAL A 435 -2.83 8.30 -32.68
CA VAL A 435 -3.95 8.86 -31.91
C VAL A 435 -3.56 9.01 -30.45
N LYS A 436 -3.60 10.24 -29.95
CA LYS A 436 -3.44 10.53 -28.52
C LYS A 436 -4.79 10.85 -27.91
N LEU A 437 -5.20 10.03 -26.93
CA LEU A 437 -6.44 10.24 -26.19
C LEU A 437 -6.26 11.38 -25.19
N VAL A 438 -7.22 12.29 -25.15
CA VAL A 438 -7.25 13.46 -24.26
C VAL A 438 -8.62 13.61 -23.61
N SER A 439 -8.66 14.20 -22.42
CA SER A 439 -9.92 14.52 -21.77
C SER A 439 -10.67 15.60 -22.56
N GLU A 440 -12.00 15.53 -22.57
CA GLU A 440 -12.89 16.58 -23.07
C GLU A 440 -12.91 16.80 -24.61
N GLN A 441 -12.32 15.87 -25.40
CA GLN A 441 -12.59 15.83 -26.84
C GLN A 441 -13.75 14.88 -27.16
N GLY A 442 -14.81 15.44 -27.74
CA GLY A 442 -15.97 14.71 -28.24
C GLY A 442 -17.09 14.51 -27.23
N ASP A 443 -18.17 13.88 -27.69
CA ASP A 443 -19.38 13.69 -26.89
C ASP A 443 -19.15 12.67 -25.77
N LEU A 444 -19.67 12.99 -24.58
CA LEU A 444 -19.65 12.09 -23.44
C LEU A 444 -20.45 10.82 -23.77
N LEU A 445 -19.90 9.67 -23.36
CA LEU A 445 -20.57 8.40 -23.55
C LEU A 445 -21.84 8.34 -22.68
N PRO A 446 -23.04 8.08 -23.24
CA PRO A 446 -24.29 8.08 -22.48
C PRO A 446 -24.30 7.10 -21.31
N ASN A 447 -23.66 5.94 -21.47
CA ASN A 447 -23.57 4.91 -20.45
C ASN A 447 -22.12 4.66 -20.01
N LYS A 448 -21.69 5.38 -18.97
CA LYS A 448 -20.36 5.22 -18.36
C LYS A 448 -20.12 3.84 -17.75
N GLU A 449 -21.17 3.15 -17.29
CA GLU A 449 -21.05 1.84 -16.65
C GLU A 449 -20.64 0.77 -17.64
N LYS A 450 -21.16 0.84 -18.88
CA LYS A 450 -20.76 -0.05 -19.97
C LYS A 450 -19.26 0.05 -20.24
N TYR A 451 -18.71 1.27 -20.28
CA TYR A 451 -17.28 1.50 -20.43
C TYR A 451 -16.48 0.94 -19.25
N ARG A 452 -16.84 1.30 -18.02
CA ARG A 452 -16.15 0.82 -16.81
C ARG A 452 -16.11 -0.71 -16.72
N ARG A 453 -17.23 -1.36 -17.03
CA ARG A 453 -17.34 -2.82 -17.04
C ARG A 453 -16.41 -3.43 -18.08
N LEU A 454 -16.39 -2.91 -19.31
CA LEU A 454 -15.52 -3.40 -20.36
C LEU A 454 -14.04 -3.23 -20.01
N ILE A 455 -13.62 -2.04 -19.54
CA ILE A 455 -12.23 -1.80 -19.14
C ILE A 455 -11.82 -2.70 -17.97
N GLY A 456 -12.71 -2.94 -17.00
CA GLY A 456 -12.47 -3.91 -15.92
C GLY A 456 -12.23 -5.33 -16.44
N LYS A 457 -13.02 -5.76 -17.43
CA LYS A 457 -12.81 -7.07 -18.09
C LYS A 457 -11.50 -7.15 -18.86
N LEU A 458 -11.17 -6.11 -19.63
CA LEU A 458 -9.90 -6.02 -20.35
C LEU A 458 -8.71 -6.03 -19.40
N ASN A 459 -8.81 -5.35 -18.24
CA ASN A 459 -7.78 -5.35 -17.22
C ASN A 459 -7.50 -6.75 -16.67
N TYR A 460 -8.54 -7.56 -16.49
CA TYR A 460 -8.37 -8.96 -16.09
C TYR A 460 -7.76 -9.84 -17.19
N LEU A 461 -8.04 -9.55 -18.47
CA LEU A 461 -7.42 -10.25 -19.60
C LEU A 461 -5.91 -9.97 -19.71
N THR A 462 -5.43 -8.85 -19.17
CA THR A 462 -3.98 -8.51 -19.18
C THR A 462 -3.11 -9.53 -18.45
N ILE A 463 -3.68 -10.43 -17.64
CA ILE A 463 -2.98 -11.50 -16.91
C ILE A 463 -2.35 -12.52 -17.86
N THR A 464 -2.93 -12.75 -19.04
CA THR A 464 -2.33 -13.61 -20.08
C THR A 464 -1.98 -12.85 -21.36
N ARG A 465 -2.38 -11.58 -21.46
CA ARG A 465 -2.18 -10.70 -22.62
C ARG A 465 -1.36 -9.46 -22.26
N PRO A 466 -0.02 -9.57 -22.13
CA PRO A 466 0.84 -8.42 -21.85
C PRO A 466 0.83 -7.38 -22.97
N ASP A 467 0.51 -7.79 -24.20
CA ASP A 467 0.47 -6.99 -25.41
C ASP A 467 -0.63 -5.91 -25.41
N ILE A 468 -1.70 -6.08 -24.62
CA ILE A 468 -2.75 -5.07 -24.47
C ILE A 468 -2.58 -4.19 -23.22
N SER A 469 -1.62 -4.49 -22.34
CA SER A 469 -1.49 -3.84 -21.03
C SER A 469 -1.32 -2.32 -21.12
N PHE A 470 -0.57 -1.82 -22.11
CA PHE A 470 -0.42 -0.39 -22.32
C PHE A 470 -1.75 0.28 -22.70
N ALA A 471 -2.43 -0.26 -23.71
CA ALA A 471 -3.70 0.30 -24.19
C ALA A 471 -4.76 0.32 -23.08
N VAL A 472 -4.88 -0.76 -22.32
CA VAL A 472 -5.83 -0.85 -21.19
C VAL A 472 -5.47 0.13 -20.07
N SER A 473 -4.18 0.33 -19.79
CA SER A 473 -3.69 1.32 -18.80
C SER A 473 -4.04 2.75 -19.21
N VAL A 474 -3.94 3.09 -20.50
CA VAL A 474 -4.38 4.38 -21.04
C VAL A 474 -5.89 4.55 -20.91
N LEU A 475 -6.68 3.57 -21.36
CA LEU A 475 -8.14 3.61 -21.30
C LEU A 475 -8.69 3.72 -19.87
N SER A 476 -7.99 3.12 -18.90
CA SER A 476 -8.34 3.19 -17.48
C SER A 476 -8.26 4.60 -16.89
N GLN A 477 -7.59 5.54 -17.55
CA GLN A 477 -7.54 6.94 -17.09
C GLN A 477 -8.87 7.68 -17.29
N PHE A 478 -9.75 7.17 -18.16
CA PHE A 478 -11.00 7.82 -18.56
C PHE A 478 -12.25 7.18 -17.96
N LEU A 479 -12.13 6.47 -16.83
CA LEU A 479 -13.26 5.78 -16.19
C LEU A 479 -14.32 6.75 -15.64
N ASP A 480 -13.93 7.97 -15.26
CA ASP A 480 -14.89 8.94 -14.70
C ASP A 480 -15.78 9.58 -15.76
N LYS A 481 -15.15 10.15 -16.80
CA LYS A 481 -15.80 10.85 -17.92
C LYS A 481 -15.36 10.25 -19.27
N PRO A 482 -15.85 9.06 -19.65
CA PRO A 482 -15.55 8.48 -20.96
C PRO A 482 -16.28 9.23 -22.09
N CYS A 483 -15.64 9.35 -23.25
CA CYS A 483 -16.18 9.96 -24.47
C CYS A 483 -16.29 8.91 -25.58
N THR A 484 -16.95 9.24 -26.68
CA THR A 484 -17.06 8.38 -27.87
C THR A 484 -15.70 7.90 -28.39
N GLY A 485 -14.69 8.79 -28.48
CA GLY A 485 -13.34 8.40 -28.88
C GLY A 485 -12.66 7.40 -27.94
N HIS A 486 -12.95 7.46 -26.63
CA HIS A 486 -12.47 6.46 -25.67
C HIS A 486 -13.14 5.10 -25.89
N TRP A 487 -14.44 5.11 -26.20
CA TRP A 487 -15.16 3.89 -26.55
C TRP A 487 -14.61 3.27 -27.84
N ASP A 488 -14.38 4.05 -28.88
CA ASP A 488 -13.83 3.56 -30.15
C ASP A 488 -12.43 2.95 -29.98
N ALA A 489 -11.59 3.55 -29.12
CA ALA A 489 -10.31 2.97 -28.75
C ALA A 489 -10.44 1.65 -27.97
N ALA A 490 -11.42 1.52 -27.06
CA ALA A 490 -11.71 0.26 -26.39
C ALA A 490 -12.22 -0.82 -27.37
N ILE A 491 -13.07 -0.44 -28.33
CA ILE A 491 -13.53 -1.33 -29.40
C ILE A 491 -12.37 -1.77 -30.29
N ARG A 492 -11.38 -0.91 -30.56
CA ARG A 492 -10.17 -1.29 -31.27
C ARG A 492 -9.38 -2.39 -30.55
N VAL A 493 -9.24 -2.31 -29.22
CA VAL A 493 -8.59 -3.37 -28.42
C VAL A 493 -9.32 -4.70 -28.60
N LEU A 494 -10.66 -4.69 -28.62
CA LEU A 494 -11.45 -5.90 -28.87
C LEU A 494 -11.25 -6.46 -30.28
N ARG A 495 -11.21 -5.60 -31.31
CA ARG A 495 -10.87 -6.02 -32.68
C ARG A 495 -9.48 -6.65 -32.77
N TYR A 496 -8.53 -6.15 -31.98
CA TYR A 496 -7.19 -6.73 -31.89
C TYR A 496 -7.21 -8.11 -31.21
N ILE A 497 -7.92 -8.25 -30.09
CA ILE A 497 -8.11 -9.55 -29.40
C ILE A 497 -8.79 -10.58 -30.30
N LYS A 498 -9.76 -10.15 -31.13
CA LYS A 498 -10.46 -11.03 -32.08
C LYS A 498 -9.51 -11.70 -33.08
N LYS A 499 -8.37 -11.10 -33.41
CA LYS A 499 -7.36 -11.70 -34.30
C LYS A 499 -6.81 -13.01 -33.72
N THR A 500 -6.56 -13.03 -32.41
CA THR A 500 -5.91 -14.12 -31.68
C THR A 500 -6.55 -14.30 -30.30
N PRO A 501 -7.80 -14.80 -30.22
CA PRO A 501 -8.49 -14.95 -28.94
C PRO A 501 -7.84 -16.01 -28.06
N GLY A 502 -7.11 -16.96 -28.65
CA GLY A 502 -6.39 -18.03 -27.95
C GLY A 502 -4.99 -17.66 -27.47
N GLN A 503 -4.50 -16.47 -27.81
CA GLN A 503 -3.16 -16.03 -27.43
C GLN A 503 -3.03 -15.94 -25.91
N GLY A 504 -1.88 -16.39 -25.43
CA GLY A 504 -1.52 -16.45 -24.03
C GLY A 504 -0.01 -16.49 -23.84
N LEU A 505 0.47 -17.11 -22.76
CA LEU A 505 1.89 -17.21 -22.41
C LEU A 505 2.34 -18.67 -22.41
N LEU A 506 3.48 -18.96 -23.04
CA LEU A 506 4.13 -20.27 -23.00
C LEU A 506 5.33 -20.23 -22.04
N PHE A 507 5.34 -21.16 -21.09
CA PHE A 507 6.42 -21.38 -20.14
C PHE A 507 7.18 -22.65 -20.50
N GLU A 508 8.44 -22.50 -20.89
CA GLU A 508 9.32 -23.58 -21.34
C GLU A 508 10.50 -23.75 -20.39
N ASP A 509 11.03 -24.96 -20.27
CA ASP A 509 12.32 -25.17 -19.63
C ASP A 509 13.45 -24.85 -20.60
N ARG A 510 14.05 -23.66 -20.45
CA ARG A 510 15.18 -23.20 -21.27
C ARG A 510 16.54 -23.51 -20.65
N GLY A 511 16.58 -24.36 -19.61
CA GLY A 511 17.82 -24.85 -19.00
C GLY A 511 18.56 -23.85 -18.09
N HIS A 512 17.97 -22.68 -17.80
CA HIS A 512 18.54 -21.69 -16.89
C HIS A 512 17.45 -20.97 -16.08
N ARG A 513 17.84 -20.30 -14.99
CA ARG A 513 16.93 -19.62 -14.06
C ARG A 513 17.30 -18.14 -13.84
N ASP A 514 17.97 -17.55 -14.84
CA ASP A 514 18.42 -16.17 -14.72
C ASP A 514 17.23 -15.22 -14.75
N ILE A 515 17.31 -14.15 -13.95
CA ILE A 515 16.29 -13.11 -13.88
C ILE A 515 16.75 -11.94 -14.74
N VAL A 516 15.94 -11.55 -15.72
CA VAL A 516 16.21 -10.44 -16.63
C VAL A 516 15.00 -9.52 -16.64
N GLY A 517 15.16 -8.30 -16.15
CA GLY A 517 14.14 -7.25 -16.18
C GLY A 517 14.45 -6.21 -17.24
N TYR A 518 13.48 -5.87 -18.08
CA TYR A 518 13.53 -4.75 -19.01
C TYR A 518 12.69 -3.60 -18.46
N CYS A 519 13.23 -2.38 -18.50
CA CYS A 519 12.50 -1.16 -18.15
C CYS A 519 12.55 -0.16 -19.31
N ASP A 520 11.45 0.55 -19.51
CA ASP A 520 11.33 1.68 -20.45
C ASP A 520 10.42 2.76 -19.83
N ALA A 521 10.56 4.00 -20.26
CA ALA A 521 9.66 5.09 -19.91
C ALA A 521 9.35 6.00 -21.10
N ASP A 522 8.05 6.15 -21.42
CA ASP A 522 7.61 7.17 -22.37
C ASP A 522 7.59 8.55 -21.70
N TRP A 523 8.70 9.29 -21.83
CA TRP A 523 8.91 10.57 -21.16
C TRP A 523 7.89 11.62 -21.61
N ALA A 524 7.15 12.15 -20.64
CA ALA A 524 6.09 13.13 -20.87
C ALA A 524 5.08 12.69 -21.95
N GLY A 525 4.81 11.38 -22.02
CA GLY A 525 3.91 10.77 -22.99
C GLY A 525 2.46 11.24 -22.87
N CYS A 526 1.98 11.52 -21.66
CA CYS A 526 0.61 11.98 -21.45
C CYS A 526 0.41 13.43 -21.92
N PRO A 527 -0.51 13.72 -22.85
CA PRO A 527 -0.77 15.09 -23.29
C PRO A 527 -1.37 15.99 -22.20
N MET A 528 -2.14 15.41 -21.28
CA MET A 528 -2.94 16.15 -20.30
C MET A 528 -2.12 16.74 -19.16
N ASP A 529 -1.20 15.96 -18.60
CA ASP A 529 -0.42 16.35 -17.41
C ASP A 529 1.10 16.22 -17.61
N ARG A 530 1.53 15.85 -18.83
CA ARG A 530 2.94 15.65 -19.19
C ARG A 530 3.66 14.64 -18.29
N ARG A 531 2.93 13.75 -17.61
CA ARG A 531 3.53 12.65 -16.84
C ARG A 531 3.95 11.53 -17.79
N SER A 532 5.05 10.87 -17.43
CA SER A 532 5.60 9.75 -18.19
C SER A 532 4.84 8.46 -17.90
N THR A 533 4.93 7.47 -18.79
CA THR A 533 4.44 6.10 -18.55
C THR A 533 5.63 5.17 -18.39
N SER A 534 5.72 4.50 -17.24
CA SER A 534 6.73 3.45 -16.99
C SER A 534 6.18 2.08 -17.38
N GLY A 535 6.98 1.34 -18.13
CA GLY A 535 6.70 -0.03 -18.53
C GLY A 535 7.83 -0.95 -18.10
N TYR A 536 7.50 -2.17 -17.70
CA TYR A 536 8.51 -3.19 -17.46
C TYR A 536 8.02 -4.60 -17.73
N CYS A 537 8.96 -5.47 -18.08
CA CYS A 537 8.74 -6.92 -18.12
C CYS A 537 9.94 -7.64 -17.48
N ILE A 538 9.67 -8.67 -16.68
CA ILE A 538 10.67 -9.47 -15.98
C ILE A 538 10.51 -10.92 -16.41
N LEU A 539 11.60 -11.46 -16.93
CA LEU A 539 11.70 -12.84 -17.36
C LEU A 539 12.52 -13.66 -16.36
N ILE A 540 12.11 -14.90 -16.14
CA ILE A 540 12.85 -15.89 -15.35
C ILE A 540 13.08 -17.11 -16.23
N GLY A 541 14.34 -17.46 -16.47
CA GLY A 541 14.69 -18.56 -17.39
C GLY A 541 14.17 -18.32 -18.80
N GLY A 542 14.08 -17.05 -19.22
CA GLY A 542 13.55 -16.66 -20.52
C GLY A 542 12.02 -16.66 -20.65
N ASN A 543 11.27 -16.95 -19.58
CA ASN A 543 9.82 -16.90 -19.57
C ASN A 543 9.30 -15.63 -18.89
N LEU A 544 8.29 -14.98 -19.44
CA LEU A 544 7.70 -13.76 -18.86
C LEU A 544 6.88 -14.05 -17.60
N ILE A 545 7.26 -13.44 -16.47
CA ILE A 545 6.63 -13.70 -15.15
C ILE A 545 5.92 -12.47 -14.58
N SER A 546 6.47 -11.28 -14.76
CA SER A 546 5.90 -10.04 -14.22
C SER A 546 6.01 -8.93 -15.24
N TRP A 547 4.93 -8.18 -15.45
CA TRP A 547 4.91 -7.02 -16.34
C TRP A 547 3.92 -5.97 -15.86
N LYS A 548 4.13 -4.73 -16.28
CA LYS A 548 3.24 -3.63 -15.93
C LYS A 548 3.40 -2.46 -16.89
N SER A 549 2.30 -1.74 -17.10
CA SER A 549 2.27 -0.40 -17.69
C SER A 549 1.61 0.55 -16.68
N LYS A 550 2.35 1.52 -16.17
CA LYS A 550 1.85 2.47 -15.14
C LYS A 550 2.29 3.90 -15.45
N LYS A 551 1.33 4.82 -15.43
CA LYS A 551 1.60 6.27 -15.42
C LYS A 551 2.36 6.67 -14.15
N GLN A 552 3.44 7.45 -14.30
CA GLN A 552 4.21 7.96 -13.17
C GLN A 552 3.39 8.96 -12.36
N ASP A 553 3.61 8.98 -11.04
CA ASP A 553 2.87 9.85 -10.13
C ASP A 553 3.36 11.32 -10.17
N VAL A 554 4.56 11.55 -10.68
CA VAL A 554 5.23 12.86 -10.76
C VAL A 554 5.70 13.13 -12.20
N VAL A 555 5.69 14.39 -12.61
CA VAL A 555 6.23 14.83 -13.91
C VAL A 555 7.76 14.79 -13.88
N ALA A 556 8.35 13.97 -14.75
CA ALA A 556 9.80 13.90 -14.91
C ALA A 556 10.32 15.09 -15.74
N ARG A 557 11.40 15.72 -15.29
CA ARG A 557 12.03 16.88 -15.93
C ARG A 557 13.00 16.49 -17.06
N SER A 558 13.31 15.21 -17.21
CA SER A 558 14.15 14.68 -18.29
C SER A 558 13.80 13.23 -18.61
N SER A 559 14.17 12.76 -19.80
CA SER A 559 14.05 11.34 -20.16
C SER A 559 14.86 10.44 -19.23
N ALA A 560 16.09 10.85 -18.87
CA ALA A 560 16.93 10.13 -17.92
C ALA A 560 16.24 9.93 -16.57
N GLU A 561 15.53 10.95 -16.06
CA GLU A 561 14.77 10.83 -14.82
C GLU A 561 13.58 9.86 -14.96
N ALA A 562 12.83 9.95 -16.06
CA ALA A 562 11.69 9.06 -16.30
C ALA A 562 12.13 7.59 -16.36
N GLU A 563 13.23 7.32 -17.07
CA GLU A 563 13.86 6.00 -17.18
C GLU A 563 14.39 5.51 -15.84
N TYR A 564 15.05 6.39 -15.07
CA TYR A 564 15.56 6.03 -13.76
C TYR A 564 14.45 5.64 -12.77
N ARG A 565 13.31 6.32 -12.82
CA ARG A 565 12.11 5.93 -12.06
C ARG A 565 11.58 4.57 -12.50
N ALA A 566 11.60 4.26 -13.81
CA ALA A 566 11.25 2.93 -14.31
C ALA A 566 12.22 1.87 -13.77
N MET A 567 13.53 2.12 -13.82
CA MET A 567 14.55 1.25 -13.23
C MET A 567 14.30 0.96 -11.74
N ALA A 568 13.85 1.97 -10.98
CA ALA A 568 13.57 1.81 -9.55
C ALA A 568 12.38 0.87 -9.31
N LEU A 569 11.31 1.01 -10.10
CA LEU A 569 10.15 0.12 -10.05
C LEU A 569 10.54 -1.32 -10.37
N VAL A 570 11.32 -1.54 -11.42
CA VAL A 570 11.79 -2.89 -11.79
C VAL A 570 12.71 -3.47 -10.74
N THR A 571 13.56 -2.67 -10.12
CA THR A 571 14.43 -3.11 -9.04
C THR A 571 13.62 -3.64 -7.85
N CYS A 572 12.55 -2.94 -7.44
CA CYS A 572 11.65 -3.42 -6.39
C CYS A 572 11.02 -4.78 -6.72
N GLU A 573 10.50 -4.93 -7.93
CA GLU A 573 9.88 -6.17 -8.40
C GLU A 573 10.87 -7.34 -8.51
N ILE A 574 12.08 -7.07 -9.01
CA ILE A 574 13.17 -8.07 -9.03
C ILE A 574 13.51 -8.54 -7.61
N LEU A 575 13.62 -7.63 -6.64
CA LEU A 575 13.92 -8.02 -5.26
C LEU A 575 12.82 -8.88 -4.66
N TRP A 576 11.56 -8.52 -4.90
CA TRP A 576 10.41 -9.32 -4.47
C TRP A 576 10.47 -10.74 -5.08
N LEU A 577 10.71 -10.86 -6.39
CA LEU A 577 10.87 -12.15 -7.06
C LEU A 577 12.07 -12.94 -6.53
N LYS A 578 13.20 -12.30 -6.25
CA LYS A 578 14.37 -12.96 -5.67
C LYS A 578 14.07 -13.53 -4.29
N HIS A 579 13.39 -12.77 -3.42
CA HIS A 579 12.96 -13.27 -2.11
C HIS A 579 11.97 -14.44 -2.24
N LEU A 580 10.98 -14.33 -3.13
CA LEU A 580 10.03 -15.41 -3.38
C LEU A 580 10.73 -16.70 -3.84
N LEU A 581 11.69 -16.60 -4.76
CA LEU A 581 12.47 -17.76 -5.22
C LEU A 581 13.32 -18.38 -4.11
N GLN A 582 13.86 -17.56 -3.21
CA GLN A 582 14.59 -18.04 -2.03
C GLN A 582 13.67 -18.80 -1.06
N GLU A 583 12.49 -18.27 -0.78
CA GLU A 583 11.47 -18.93 0.06
C GLU A 583 10.99 -20.25 -0.55
N LEU A 584 10.82 -20.28 -1.88
CA LEU A 584 10.51 -21.49 -2.64
C LEU A 584 11.70 -22.48 -2.75
N LYS A 585 12.81 -22.22 -2.04
CA LYS A 585 14.01 -23.06 -1.96
C LYS A 585 14.72 -23.27 -3.30
N TYR A 586 14.62 -22.33 -4.23
CA TYR A 586 15.36 -22.37 -5.50
C TYR A 586 16.81 -21.86 -5.41
N GLY A 587 17.30 -21.55 -4.20
CA GLY A 587 18.70 -21.25 -3.91
C GLY A 587 19.12 -19.78 -4.09
N ASN A 588 20.42 -19.52 -4.01
CA ASN A 588 20.99 -18.19 -4.23
C ASN A 588 20.92 -17.81 -5.72
N THR A 589 20.01 -16.89 -6.04
CA THR A 589 19.85 -16.37 -7.40
C THR A 589 21.04 -15.46 -7.75
N LYS A 590 21.64 -15.71 -8.92
CA LYS A 590 22.64 -14.81 -9.53
C LYS A 590 22.13 -13.36 -9.54
N PRO A 591 23.04 -12.36 -9.61
CA PRO A 591 22.62 -10.97 -9.81
C PRO A 591 21.66 -10.86 -11.00
N ALA A 592 20.50 -10.24 -10.79
CA ALA A 592 19.50 -10.09 -11.84
C ALA A 592 19.95 -9.02 -12.84
N GLN A 593 19.70 -9.23 -14.12
CA GLN A 593 20.08 -8.27 -15.16
C GLN A 593 18.96 -7.25 -15.34
N LEU A 594 19.26 -5.97 -15.15
CA LEU A 594 18.34 -4.86 -15.40
C LEU A 594 18.73 -4.18 -16.72
N MET A 595 17.93 -4.38 -17.76
CA MET A 595 18.12 -3.86 -19.11
C MET A 595 17.45 -2.48 -19.22
N CYS A 596 18.22 -1.46 -19.59
CA CYS A 596 17.75 -0.10 -19.83
C CYS A 596 18.43 0.46 -21.09
N ASP A 597 17.70 1.23 -21.90
CA ASP A 597 18.19 1.83 -23.15
C ASP A 597 18.68 3.26 -22.99
N ASN A 598 18.58 3.83 -21.78
CA ASN A 598 19.05 5.18 -21.49
C ASN A 598 20.41 5.17 -20.80
N GLN A 599 21.45 5.50 -21.56
CA GLN A 599 22.83 5.54 -21.06
C GLN A 599 23.00 6.56 -19.92
N ALA A 600 22.29 7.69 -19.94
CA ALA A 600 22.39 8.68 -18.85
C ALA A 600 21.82 8.11 -17.54
N ALA A 601 20.68 7.42 -17.59
CA ALA A 601 20.12 6.73 -16.43
C ALA A 601 21.07 5.64 -15.89
N MET A 602 21.68 4.87 -16.80
CA MET A 602 22.69 3.86 -16.47
C MET A 602 23.93 4.47 -15.80
N HIS A 603 24.44 5.58 -16.31
CA HIS A 603 25.58 6.29 -15.73
C HIS A 603 25.25 6.87 -14.35
N ILE A 604 24.03 7.38 -14.15
CA ILE A 604 23.55 7.80 -12.83
C ILE A 604 23.54 6.60 -11.86
N ALA A 605 23.15 5.41 -12.33
CA ALA A 605 23.11 4.21 -11.51
C ALA A 605 24.51 3.70 -11.14
N SER A 606 25.53 3.93 -11.98
CA SER A 606 26.90 3.46 -11.73
C SER A 606 27.79 4.47 -10.99
N ASN A 607 27.57 5.79 -11.15
CA ASN A 607 28.49 6.82 -10.68
C ASN A 607 27.97 7.57 -9.43
N PRO A 608 28.70 7.55 -8.30
CA PRO A 608 28.31 8.23 -7.06
C PRO A 608 28.61 9.73 -7.02
N VAL A 609 29.16 10.35 -8.07
CA VAL A 609 29.60 11.77 -8.05
C VAL A 609 28.56 12.73 -8.64
N TYR A 610 27.60 12.26 -9.44
CA TYR A 610 26.59 13.12 -10.08
C TYR A 610 25.42 13.44 -9.13
N HIS A 611 25.32 14.69 -8.67
CA HIS A 611 24.30 15.11 -7.69
C HIS A 611 23.61 16.46 -7.92
N GLU A 612 24.12 17.36 -8.77
CA GLU A 612 23.50 18.69 -8.91
C GLU A 612 22.14 18.68 -9.62
N ARG A 613 21.90 17.75 -10.56
CA ARG A 613 20.69 17.73 -11.42
C ARG A 613 19.62 16.68 -11.07
N THR A 614 19.80 15.87 -10.01
CA THR A 614 18.94 14.72 -9.69
C THR A 614 18.41 14.70 -8.24
N LYS A 615 18.47 15.83 -7.51
CA LYS A 615 18.05 15.93 -6.09
C LYS A 615 16.61 15.42 -5.83
N HIS A 616 15.72 15.58 -6.81
CA HIS A 616 14.31 15.17 -6.75
C HIS A 616 14.06 13.67 -6.97
N ILE A 617 15.09 12.90 -7.35
CA ILE A 617 15.08 11.42 -7.44
C ILE A 617 16.20 10.78 -6.61
N GLU A 618 16.80 11.53 -5.69
CA GLU A 618 17.99 11.11 -4.92
C GLU A 618 17.76 9.80 -4.14
N VAL A 619 16.54 9.60 -3.61
CA VAL A 619 16.16 8.37 -2.90
C VAL A 619 16.21 7.16 -3.85
N ASP A 620 15.65 7.27 -5.04
CA ASP A 620 15.69 6.22 -6.06
C ASP A 620 17.13 5.96 -6.49
N CYS A 621 17.94 7.02 -6.62
CA CYS A 621 19.37 6.93 -6.93
C CYS A 621 20.13 6.10 -5.90
N HIS A 622 19.98 6.41 -4.61
CA HIS A 622 20.60 5.65 -3.54
C HIS A 622 20.10 4.21 -3.47
N PHE A 623 18.80 4.00 -3.65
CA PHE A 623 18.20 2.67 -3.62
C PHE A 623 18.79 1.75 -4.70
N ILE A 624 18.76 2.15 -5.98
CA ILE A 624 19.28 1.33 -7.08
C ILE A 624 20.79 1.08 -6.89
N ARG A 625 21.56 2.12 -6.55
CA ARG A 625 23.01 1.99 -6.30
C ARG A 625 23.31 1.00 -5.19
N GLU A 626 22.58 1.06 -4.07
CA GLU A 626 22.73 0.10 -2.98
C GLU A 626 22.52 -1.34 -3.48
N LYS A 627 21.54 -1.57 -4.36
CA LYS A 627 21.23 -2.91 -4.92
C LYS A 627 22.25 -3.39 -5.95
N ILE A 628 22.89 -2.47 -6.67
CA ILE A 628 24.03 -2.78 -7.54
C ILE A 628 25.24 -3.17 -6.70
N THR A 629 25.61 -2.34 -5.71
CA THR A 629 26.78 -2.59 -4.84
C THR A 629 26.66 -3.86 -4.00
N SER A 630 25.44 -4.19 -3.55
CA SER A 630 25.17 -5.46 -2.84
C SER A 630 25.09 -6.68 -3.75
N GLY A 631 25.26 -6.52 -5.07
CA GLY A 631 25.25 -7.62 -6.04
C GLY A 631 23.86 -8.23 -6.27
N HIS A 632 22.78 -7.56 -5.89
CA HIS A 632 21.43 -8.06 -6.17
C HIS A 632 21.05 -7.89 -7.64
N ILE A 633 21.47 -6.78 -8.25
CA ILE A 633 21.21 -6.43 -9.65
C ILE A 633 22.50 -5.98 -10.37
N ILE A 634 22.54 -6.19 -11.68
CA ILE A 634 23.56 -5.64 -12.57
C ILE A 634 22.82 -4.94 -13.70
N THR A 635 23.15 -3.68 -13.96
CA THR A 635 22.55 -2.93 -15.04
C THR A 635 23.26 -3.24 -16.36
N LYS A 636 22.50 -3.39 -17.45
CA LYS A 636 23.03 -3.58 -18.81
C LYS A 636 22.31 -2.68 -19.80
N TYR A 637 23.07 -2.16 -20.76
CA TYR A 637 22.50 -1.41 -21.87
C TYR A 637 21.78 -2.36 -22.84
N VAL A 638 20.60 -1.96 -23.29
CA VAL A 638 19.89 -2.60 -24.42
C VAL A 638 19.65 -1.55 -25.50
N ASN A 639 19.80 -1.94 -26.77
CA ASN A 639 19.45 -1.05 -27.86
C ASN A 639 17.92 -0.95 -28.00
N THR A 640 17.42 0.12 -28.63
CA THR A 640 15.98 0.34 -28.83
C THR A 640 15.31 -0.85 -29.53
N THR A 641 15.98 -1.51 -30.49
CA THR A 641 15.40 -2.68 -31.17
C THR A 641 15.30 -3.92 -30.28
N GLY A 642 16.10 -4.03 -29.22
CA GLY A 642 16.04 -5.10 -28.22
C GLY A 642 15.19 -4.78 -27.00
N GLN A 643 14.66 -3.55 -26.89
CA GLN A 643 13.87 -3.11 -25.74
C GLN A 643 12.48 -3.75 -25.75
N LEU A 644 12.27 -4.75 -24.89
CA LEU A 644 10.99 -5.46 -24.80
C LEU A 644 9.93 -4.66 -24.03
N ALA A 645 10.33 -3.75 -23.15
CA ALA A 645 9.40 -2.92 -22.38
C ALA A 645 8.70 -1.84 -23.21
N ASP A 646 9.12 -1.58 -24.46
CA ASP A 646 8.51 -0.63 -25.39
C ASP A 646 6.99 -0.87 -25.56
N ILE A 647 6.57 -2.14 -25.60
CA ILE A 647 5.15 -2.51 -25.79
C ILE A 647 4.27 -2.08 -24.60
N LEU A 648 4.90 -1.76 -23.46
CA LEU A 648 4.25 -1.39 -22.20
C LEU A 648 4.28 0.13 -21.94
N THR A 649 4.91 0.92 -22.79
CA THR A 649 5.06 2.38 -22.59
C THR A 649 4.44 3.21 -23.69
N LYS A 650 4.34 2.67 -24.91
CA LYS A 650 3.87 3.39 -26.09
C LYS A 650 3.17 2.47 -27.09
N SER A 651 2.32 3.08 -27.92
CA SER A 651 1.68 2.40 -29.05
C SER A 651 2.69 2.11 -30.16
N LEU A 652 2.82 0.84 -30.56
CA LEU A 652 3.77 0.40 -31.58
C LEU A 652 3.05 -0.02 -32.87
N ARG A 653 3.80 -0.08 -33.98
CA ARG A 653 3.30 -0.60 -35.26
C ARG A 653 3.22 -2.14 -35.22
N GLY A 654 2.30 -2.73 -36.00
CA GLY A 654 2.01 -4.17 -36.00
C GLY A 654 3.25 -5.09 -36.02
N PRO A 655 4.19 -4.94 -36.97
CA PRO A 655 5.38 -5.80 -37.04
C PRO A 655 6.25 -5.75 -35.78
N ARG A 656 6.29 -4.59 -35.11
CA ARG A 656 7.04 -4.40 -33.87
C ARG A 656 6.34 -5.07 -32.69
N VAL A 657 5.00 -4.96 -32.63
CA VAL A 657 4.19 -5.66 -31.62
C VAL A 657 4.41 -7.16 -31.71
N GLU A 658 4.31 -7.74 -32.91
CA GLU A 658 4.50 -9.17 -33.15
C GLU A 658 5.91 -9.63 -32.76
N TYR A 659 6.94 -8.88 -33.14
CA TYR A 659 8.32 -9.17 -32.75
C TYR A 659 8.50 -9.23 -31.22
N ILE A 660 7.97 -8.25 -30.48
CA ILE A 660 8.09 -8.21 -29.02
C ILE A 660 7.27 -9.33 -28.39
N CYS A 661 6.05 -9.57 -28.87
CA CYS A 661 5.17 -10.66 -28.41
C CYS A 661 5.90 -12.01 -28.48
N ASN A 662 6.52 -12.31 -29.64
CA ASN A 662 7.30 -13.53 -29.83
C ASN A 662 8.47 -13.64 -28.83
N LYS A 663 9.15 -12.52 -28.53
CA LYS A 663 10.24 -12.49 -27.54
C LYS A 663 9.77 -12.61 -26.09
N LEU A 664 8.55 -12.18 -25.80
CA LEU A 664 7.91 -12.30 -24.49
C LEU A 664 7.32 -13.71 -24.25
N GLY A 665 7.39 -14.61 -25.23
CA GLY A 665 6.85 -15.96 -25.12
C GLY A 665 5.33 -16.01 -25.28
N THR A 666 4.75 -15.04 -25.99
CA THR A 666 3.32 -15.14 -26.31
C THR A 666 3.09 -16.22 -27.33
N TYR A 667 2.09 -17.06 -27.09
CA TYR A 667 1.81 -18.23 -27.92
C TYR A 667 0.29 -18.37 -28.11
N ASP A 668 -0.15 -18.71 -29.31
CA ASP A 668 -1.56 -19.02 -29.58
C ASP A 668 -1.70 -20.52 -29.85
N LEU A 669 -2.29 -21.26 -28.90
CA LEU A 669 -2.55 -22.70 -29.02
C LEU A 669 -3.43 -23.05 -30.22
N TYR A 670 -4.22 -22.10 -30.71
CA TYR A 670 -5.30 -22.34 -31.66
C TYR A 670 -5.01 -21.71 -33.02
N ALA A 671 -3.80 -21.17 -33.22
CA ALA A 671 -3.35 -20.74 -34.53
C ALA A 671 -3.27 -21.96 -35.47
N PRO A 672 -3.77 -21.87 -36.71
CA PRO A 672 -3.56 -22.91 -37.70
C PRO A 672 -2.04 -23.06 -37.96
N ALA A 673 -1.58 -24.32 -37.98
CA ALA A 673 -0.18 -24.69 -38.16
C ALA A 673 0.41 -24.23 -39.50
#